data_AF-A0A2T0YF03-F1
#
_entry.id   AF-A0A2T0YF03-F1
#
_cell.length_a   1.000
_cell.length_b   1.000
_cell.length_c   1.000
_cell.angle_alpha   90.00
_cell.angle_beta   90.00
_cell.angle_gamma   90.00
#
_symmetry.space_group_name_H-M   'P 1'
#
loop_
_entity.id
_entity.type
_entity.pdbx_description
1 polymer ?
#
loop_
_entity_poly.entity_id
_entity_poly.type
_entity_poly.pdbx_seq_one_letter_code
_entity_poly.pdbx_strand_id
1 'polypeptide(L)'
;MNLPDAASAQPASTPASAPEAGPSRADITATAQRAAEAHEQAAQELSSSAHHEQLWGPLARAHRERAADLHGRATVAAAPETAESRTAPDERLTAPLAAPLAARSTRDALAAARAAAAKLPATEPGISRPTLDLRIGIISDRFLFDTYSGAATLIPITPTNWRDHLEEVDLLLVAATWRGHDGVAWDNTAAEAPERRRLLINTIIPAYREAGAPPVYYGKEDPPDYRQFLDVARACDHIFTTAAEVLEDYRRDCRDARSIEVLPFGVNPLLHSPLGSRSAPAEARELIFFAGSWMGRKYPERARFAEWIFDGVLDAGRPLAIIDRWWAEVSAQLDSEQPMLSPNHLIPVKYWPYRTPAMDHHELMDLQRVVDIAVNLNSVIDSQTMFANRALELQAAGTLVLSSYNQGLNSYHPQVRIGNSAADMEESLRGLDLEELRRAQGDGVREVFLRHHVSDLLARVARTAGRPVESQQELVVAVAETLTPELAQDMAAQSLARNEHPPVELLTWEQLGARAADPLAQPIDVLLPLTDQRRYGPHYAADHVAAFRYQSATITTKLDGTAAAADADAHQHRRGFADLTLTAWWRPEAAALVTPAVLAASGQDARVYAVDHLGHAGAATIEASGVTPAPLPHPGDDLAAVKAEVFATAQAEQLELSVIVPIYNNGDHLRHKAFASLRRSPHFPRTHVLLVDDGSTDPVTVATVEELARTYGNVTAFRHGTGGSGSASRPRNTGLELTATEFVTYLDPDDEELEAGYHLLQQRLAAKPDAEFALGTQVTWTNRYQVLPVHDWYSSIERYEGLCWPTRNSLRNIKFRPASIEGIVARTEWLQGLGLTQPVGATGQDTFFFQQMMFYARAYVPVDRPVYTYYGAVDTSIVNVVSPGYFRKYLILEAARASWLREVGLLQDYLDTRFEHFFVTWYLWKFSRVPAADKPEAAEVLAEIAAFYVEDPKHHTWQTPEALRFFGQHRLPSRKKLRPLAGRVKRQVLNAAGERLGQFKRTRVGRSAGAVYRRTLKPKSNDQVTALREVSAEIDRIHRRASGHWGITAAEAAYALAIQDRRKNDDG
;
A
#
# COMPACT_ATOMS: atom_id res chain seq x y z
N MET A 1 62.58 -29.57 2.96
CA MET A 1 63.92 -28.96 3.07
C MET A 1 63.75 -27.60 3.73
N ASN A 2 64.30 -27.47 4.94
CA ASN A 2 64.77 -26.27 5.65
C ASN A 2 63.91 -24.97 5.73
N LEU A 3 63.36 -24.80 6.95
CA LEU A 3 63.17 -23.59 7.79
C LEU A 3 64.26 -22.47 7.65
N PRO A 4 64.08 -21.20 8.13
CA PRO A 4 63.55 -20.88 9.48
C PRO A 4 62.79 -19.56 9.77
N ASP A 5 62.33 -19.54 11.03
CA ASP A 5 61.81 -18.52 11.97
C ASP A 5 62.24 -17.05 11.84
N ALA A 6 61.35 -16.13 12.28
CA ALA A 6 61.63 -15.20 13.40
C ALA A 6 60.40 -14.35 13.84
N ALA A 7 59.99 -14.60 15.09
CA ALA A 7 59.65 -13.66 16.17
C ALA A 7 58.67 -12.47 16.00
N SER A 8 57.69 -12.51 16.90
CA SER A 8 56.86 -11.47 17.50
C SER A 8 57.34 -10.01 17.49
N ALA A 9 56.45 -9.11 17.09
CA ALA A 9 56.31 -7.78 17.66
C ALA A 9 54.81 -7.41 17.70
N GLN A 10 54.29 -7.17 18.91
CA GLN A 10 53.00 -6.50 19.11
C GLN A 10 53.07 -5.07 18.52
N PRO A 11 52.07 -4.58 17.78
CA PRO A 11 51.82 -3.16 17.68
C PRO A 11 50.78 -2.74 18.72
N ALA A 12 51.08 -1.61 19.35
CA ALA A 12 50.34 -0.97 20.42
C ALA A 12 48.84 -0.79 20.10
N SER A 13 48.02 -0.92 21.15
CA SER A 13 46.62 -0.52 21.19
C SER A 13 46.49 0.98 20.93
N THR A 14 46.00 1.36 19.74
CA THR A 14 45.46 2.69 19.48
C THR A 14 44.06 2.75 20.09
N PRO A 15 43.70 3.77 20.90
CA PRO A 15 42.35 3.92 21.42
C PRO A 15 41.39 4.16 20.24
N ALA A 16 40.22 3.54 20.32
CA ALA A 16 39.14 3.66 19.34
C ALA A 16 38.89 5.13 18.97
N SER A 17 39.05 5.45 17.69
CA SER A 17 38.66 6.73 17.12
C SER A 17 37.14 6.88 17.22
N ALA A 18 36.70 8.04 17.73
CA ALA A 18 35.33 8.49 17.77
C ALA A 18 34.63 8.35 16.39
N PRO A 19 33.30 8.16 16.34
CA PRO A 19 32.57 8.03 15.08
C PRO A 19 32.75 9.29 14.24
N GLU A 20 33.15 9.11 12.97
CA GLU A 20 33.32 10.20 12.02
C GLU A 20 31.98 10.90 11.75
N ALA A 21 32.02 12.24 11.76
CA ALA A 21 30.87 13.12 11.62
C ALA A 21 30.08 12.88 10.32
N GLY A 22 28.76 13.14 10.36
CA GLY A 22 27.82 13.05 9.23
C GLY A 22 28.25 13.81 7.96
N PRO A 23 27.58 13.59 6.82
CA PRO A 23 27.99 14.22 5.57
C PRO A 23 27.74 15.70 5.74
N SER A 24 28.81 16.46 5.62
CA SER A 24 28.81 17.89 5.77
C SER A 24 27.87 18.51 4.72
N ARG A 25 27.49 19.77 4.94
CA ARG A 25 26.81 20.58 3.93
C ARG A 25 27.58 20.56 2.58
N ALA A 26 28.89 20.35 2.61
CA ALA A 26 29.73 20.18 1.44
C ALA A 26 29.51 18.84 0.70
N ASP A 27 29.13 17.76 1.38
CA ASP A 27 28.89 16.45 0.77
C ASP A 27 27.55 16.39 0.02
N ILE A 28 26.53 17.11 0.52
CA ILE A 28 25.24 17.30 -0.16
C ILE A 28 25.46 18.15 -1.43
N THR A 29 26.22 19.24 -1.30
CA THR A 29 26.61 20.07 -2.44
C THR A 29 27.44 19.28 -3.46
N ALA A 30 28.41 18.47 -3.02
CA ALA A 30 29.25 17.64 -3.88
C ALA A 30 28.45 16.56 -4.64
N THR A 31 27.41 15.99 -4.03
CA THR A 31 26.56 14.98 -4.68
C THR A 31 25.65 15.60 -5.73
N ALA A 32 25.03 16.75 -5.43
CA ALA A 32 24.26 17.51 -6.42
C ALA A 32 25.15 18.00 -7.58
N GLN A 33 26.41 18.37 -7.30
CA GLN A 33 27.40 18.73 -8.32
C GLN A 33 27.78 17.54 -9.21
N ARG A 34 28.10 16.37 -8.65
CA ARG A 34 28.39 15.15 -9.43
C ARG A 34 27.23 14.73 -10.33
N ALA A 35 26.00 14.83 -9.83
CA ALA A 35 24.81 14.56 -10.64
C ALA A 35 24.64 15.58 -11.78
N ALA A 36 24.88 16.86 -11.51
CA ALA A 36 24.85 17.90 -12.53
C ALA A 36 25.93 17.69 -13.61
N GLU A 37 27.16 17.36 -13.21
CA GLU A 37 28.28 17.03 -14.11
C GLU A 37 27.94 15.85 -15.03
N ALA A 38 27.31 14.79 -14.51
CA ALA A 38 26.86 13.66 -15.31
C ALA A 38 25.79 14.05 -16.34
N HIS A 39 24.85 14.93 -15.98
CA HIS A 39 23.87 15.47 -16.92
C HIS A 39 24.51 16.38 -17.97
N GLU A 40 25.53 17.17 -17.61
CA GLU A 40 26.29 18.00 -18.57
C GLU A 40 27.08 17.16 -19.56
N GLN A 41 27.77 16.12 -19.07
CA GLN A 41 28.50 15.18 -19.91
C GLN A 41 27.56 14.48 -20.91
N ALA A 42 26.41 13.99 -20.43
CA ALA A 42 25.39 13.40 -21.30
C ALA A 42 24.88 14.40 -22.35
N ALA A 43 24.63 15.66 -21.98
CA ALA A 43 24.25 16.70 -22.94
C ALA A 43 25.31 16.92 -24.02
N GLN A 44 26.59 16.87 -23.64
CA GLN A 44 27.71 17.12 -24.53
C GLN A 44 27.92 15.96 -25.52
N GLU A 45 27.84 14.72 -25.03
CA GLU A 45 27.86 13.51 -25.87
C GLU A 45 26.71 13.51 -26.89
N LEU A 46 25.50 13.85 -26.45
CA LEU A 46 24.32 13.95 -27.32
C LEU A 46 24.40 15.10 -28.32
N SER A 47 25.00 16.22 -27.93
CA SER A 47 25.23 17.37 -28.81
C SER A 47 26.32 17.14 -29.86
N SER A 48 27.22 16.18 -29.65
CA SER A 48 28.25 15.80 -30.62
C SER A 48 27.82 14.71 -31.61
N SER A 49 26.61 14.14 -31.44
CA SER A 49 26.05 13.14 -32.35
C SER A 49 25.65 13.74 -33.71
N ALA A 50 25.92 13.00 -34.79
CA ALA A 50 25.63 13.40 -36.17
C ALA A 50 24.14 13.73 -36.45
N HIS A 51 23.23 13.29 -35.57
CA HIS A 51 21.79 13.53 -35.66
C HIS A 51 21.27 14.56 -34.61
N HIS A 52 22.15 15.40 -34.05
CA HIS A 52 21.80 16.35 -32.99
C HIS A 52 20.62 17.26 -33.34
N GLU A 53 20.57 17.86 -34.53
CA GLU A 53 19.51 18.83 -34.85
C GLU A 53 18.11 18.23 -35.03
N GLN A 54 18.02 16.94 -35.39
CA GLN A 54 16.74 16.29 -35.74
C GLN A 54 16.21 15.35 -34.64
N LEU A 55 17.09 14.67 -33.90
CA LEU A 55 16.72 13.62 -32.94
C LEU A 55 17.17 13.93 -31.51
N TRP A 56 18.42 14.39 -31.32
CA TRP A 56 19.03 14.49 -29.99
C TRP A 56 18.99 15.89 -29.37
N GLY A 57 18.60 16.92 -30.12
CA GLY A 57 18.58 18.32 -29.69
C GLY A 57 17.64 18.61 -28.52
N PRO A 58 16.39 18.09 -28.52
CA PRO A 58 15.51 18.15 -27.36
C PRO A 58 16.08 17.41 -26.14
N LEU A 59 16.75 16.26 -26.34
CA LEU A 59 17.37 15.47 -25.27
C LEU A 59 18.57 16.20 -24.64
N ALA A 60 19.47 16.74 -25.46
CA ALA A 60 20.59 17.55 -24.98
C ALA A 60 20.12 18.82 -24.25
N ARG A 61 18.98 19.40 -24.65
CA ARG A 61 18.36 20.52 -23.92
C ARG A 61 17.82 20.10 -22.56
N ALA A 62 17.09 18.99 -22.47
CA ALA A 62 16.56 18.48 -21.21
C ALA A 62 17.69 18.14 -20.20
N HIS A 63 18.80 17.57 -20.67
CA HIS A 63 19.98 17.34 -19.84
C HIS A 63 20.59 18.63 -19.31
N ARG A 64 20.70 19.67 -20.14
CA ARG A 64 21.16 21.01 -19.71
C ARG A 64 20.22 21.65 -18.70
N GLU A 65 18.90 21.53 -18.90
CA GLU A 65 17.89 22.06 -17.96
C GLU A 65 17.96 21.35 -16.60
N ARG A 66 18.14 20.02 -16.59
CA ARG A 66 18.29 19.26 -15.34
C ARG A 66 19.60 19.57 -14.63
N ALA A 67 20.71 19.68 -15.36
CA ALA A 67 21.99 20.11 -14.80
C ALA A 67 21.89 21.51 -14.15
N ALA A 68 21.14 22.43 -14.78
CA ALA A 68 20.90 23.75 -14.24
C ALA A 68 20.02 23.74 -12.97
N ASP A 69 18.95 22.93 -12.94
CA ASP A 69 18.13 22.72 -11.74
C ASP A 69 18.96 22.16 -10.57
N LEU A 70 19.77 21.13 -10.83
CA LEU A 70 20.65 20.51 -9.83
C LEU A 70 21.72 21.49 -9.33
N HIS A 71 22.32 22.29 -10.22
CA HIS A 71 23.21 23.39 -9.83
C HIS A 71 22.50 24.45 -8.97
N GLY A 72 21.25 24.78 -9.30
CA GLY A 72 20.41 25.71 -8.53
C GLY A 72 20.14 25.21 -7.11
N ARG A 73 19.84 23.92 -6.96
CA ARG A 73 19.67 23.29 -5.64
C ARG A 73 20.97 23.27 -4.84
N ALA A 74 22.10 22.98 -5.49
CA ALA A 74 23.42 23.00 -4.86
C ALA A 74 23.81 24.40 -4.35
N THR A 75 23.44 25.46 -5.08
CA THR A 75 23.69 26.85 -4.69
C THR A 75 22.78 27.32 -3.56
N VAL A 76 21.51 26.93 -3.54
CA VAL A 76 20.59 27.21 -2.44
C VAL A 76 21.05 26.51 -1.15
N ALA A 77 21.55 25.28 -1.25
CA ALA A 77 22.13 24.56 -0.11
C ALA A 77 23.41 25.25 0.43
N ALA A 78 24.17 25.95 -0.43
CA ALA A 78 25.42 26.63 -0.10
C ALA A 78 25.30 28.09 0.40
N ALA A 79 24.09 28.68 0.42
CA ALA A 79 23.91 30.06 0.87
C ALA A 79 24.17 30.22 2.39
N PRO A 80 24.96 31.21 2.84
CA PRO A 80 25.21 31.45 4.25
C PRO A 80 23.95 32.01 4.93
N GLU A 81 23.51 31.36 6.01
CA GLU A 81 22.52 31.94 6.92
C GLU A 81 23.18 33.13 7.64
N THR A 82 22.53 34.28 7.62
CA THR A 82 22.99 35.47 8.33
C THR A 82 23.05 35.19 9.82
N ALA A 83 24.27 35.22 10.35
CA ALA A 83 24.60 34.95 11.74
C ALA A 83 24.04 36.04 12.66
N GLU A 84 23.10 35.69 13.52
CA GLU A 84 23.01 36.28 14.87
C GLU A 84 22.49 35.21 15.85
N SER A 85 23.38 34.82 16.76
CA SER A 85 23.20 34.02 17.99
C SER A 85 22.64 32.60 17.87
N ARG A 86 23.51 31.64 17.54
CA ARG A 86 23.38 30.24 17.99
C ARG A 86 24.65 29.81 18.72
N THR A 87 24.50 29.49 19.99
CA THR A 87 25.42 28.63 20.75
C THR A 87 25.56 27.30 20.01
N ALA A 88 26.80 26.85 19.84
CA ALA A 88 27.15 25.64 19.08
C ALA A 88 26.40 24.40 19.59
N PRO A 89 25.77 23.60 18.72
CA PRO A 89 25.36 22.25 19.05
C PRO A 89 26.54 21.28 18.88
N ASP A 90 26.68 20.43 19.89
CA ASP A 90 27.61 19.30 20.06
C ASP A 90 27.67 18.32 18.88
N GLU A 91 28.83 17.68 18.73
CA GLU A 91 29.25 16.69 17.73
C GLU A 91 28.46 15.34 17.71
N ARG A 92 27.18 15.29 18.11
CA ARG A 92 26.37 14.05 18.12
C ARG A 92 25.37 13.94 16.95
N LEU A 93 25.74 14.49 15.79
CA LEU A 93 24.92 14.41 14.58
C LEU A 93 25.41 13.30 13.65
N THR A 94 24.89 12.09 13.85
CA THR A 94 24.90 11.07 12.79
C THR A 94 23.48 10.57 12.58
N ALA A 95 22.76 11.24 11.67
CA ALA A 95 21.83 10.54 10.80
C ALA A 95 22.59 9.41 10.07
N PRO A 96 21.94 8.32 9.62
CA PRO A 96 22.62 7.33 8.80
C PRO A 96 23.18 8.03 7.56
N LEU A 97 24.51 8.16 7.55
CA LEU A 97 25.29 8.47 6.37
C LEU A 97 24.94 7.40 5.34
N ALA A 98 24.30 7.76 4.22
CA ALA A 98 24.38 6.91 3.05
C ALA A 98 25.87 6.74 2.75
N ALA A 99 26.38 5.51 2.89
CA ALA A 99 27.77 5.21 2.51
C ALA A 99 28.00 5.71 1.08
N PRO A 100 29.21 6.24 0.76
CA PRO A 100 29.53 6.57 -0.62
C PRO A 100 29.23 5.37 -1.50
N LEU A 101 28.47 5.59 -2.57
CA LEU A 101 28.04 4.50 -3.46
C LEU A 101 29.27 3.77 -3.99
N ALA A 102 29.26 2.45 -3.86
CA ALA A 102 30.30 1.58 -4.38
C ALA A 102 30.31 1.61 -5.92
N ALA A 103 29.14 1.73 -6.55
CA ALA A 103 29.02 1.81 -7.99
C ALA A 103 29.47 3.17 -8.56
N ARG A 104 30.35 3.13 -9.57
CA ARG A 104 30.86 4.33 -10.27
C ARG A 104 29.88 4.88 -11.31
N SER A 105 29.04 4.01 -11.88
CA SER A 105 28.02 4.39 -12.87
C SER A 105 26.90 3.33 -12.94
N THR A 106 25.74 3.69 -13.52
CA THR A 106 24.66 2.72 -13.83
C THR A 106 25.17 1.55 -14.67
N ARG A 107 26.04 1.82 -15.65
CA ARG A 107 26.55 0.78 -16.56
C ARG A 107 27.41 -0.23 -15.82
N ASP A 108 28.26 0.25 -14.90
CA ASP A 108 29.12 -0.60 -14.09
C ASP A 108 28.30 -1.41 -13.09
N ALA A 109 27.32 -0.80 -12.43
CA ALA A 109 26.40 -1.49 -11.53
C ALA A 109 25.62 -2.60 -12.24
N LEU A 110 25.08 -2.32 -13.44
CA LEU A 110 24.38 -3.32 -14.25
C LEU A 110 25.30 -4.46 -14.71
N ALA A 111 26.54 -4.15 -15.11
CA ALA A 111 27.51 -5.17 -15.50
C ALA A 111 27.90 -6.06 -14.30
N ALA A 112 28.13 -5.46 -13.14
CA ALA A 112 28.41 -6.19 -11.89
C ALA A 112 27.22 -7.07 -11.49
N ALA A 113 25.99 -6.54 -11.59
CA ALA A 113 24.79 -7.28 -11.26
C ALA A 113 24.57 -8.48 -12.20
N ARG A 114 24.78 -8.32 -13.51
CA ARG A 114 24.74 -9.43 -14.48
C ARG A 114 25.81 -10.49 -14.20
N ALA A 115 27.03 -10.06 -13.86
CA ALA A 115 28.12 -10.98 -13.53
C ALA A 115 27.86 -11.75 -12.22
N ALA A 116 27.21 -11.12 -11.24
CA ALA A 116 26.78 -11.76 -10.00
C ALA A 116 25.60 -12.71 -10.23
N ALA A 117 24.63 -12.33 -11.05
CA ALA A 117 23.47 -13.15 -11.42
C ALA A 117 23.90 -14.50 -12.01
N ALA A 118 24.92 -14.49 -12.88
CA ALA A 118 25.49 -15.70 -13.47
C ALA A 118 26.16 -16.67 -12.47
N LYS A 119 26.40 -16.23 -11.23
CA LYS A 119 27.01 -17.03 -10.13
C LYS A 119 25.99 -17.44 -9.08
N LEU A 120 24.72 -17.07 -9.22
CA LEU A 120 23.70 -17.44 -8.26
C LEU A 120 23.54 -18.96 -8.18
N PRO A 121 23.23 -19.49 -6.99
CA PRO A 121 22.79 -20.88 -6.87
C PRO A 121 21.48 -21.08 -7.64
N ALA A 122 21.28 -22.31 -8.12
CA ALA A 122 20.01 -22.73 -8.70
C ALA A 122 18.89 -22.55 -7.67
N THR A 123 17.71 -22.13 -8.14
CA THR A 123 16.49 -22.08 -7.34
C THR A 123 16.02 -23.48 -6.97
N GLU A 124 15.15 -23.56 -5.96
CA GLU A 124 14.72 -24.81 -5.36
C GLU A 124 13.21 -24.80 -5.13
N PRO A 125 12.51 -25.95 -5.15
CA PRO A 125 11.05 -26.00 -5.10
C PRO A 125 10.44 -25.75 -3.70
N GLY A 126 11.25 -25.81 -2.64
CA GLY A 126 10.76 -25.80 -1.26
C GLY A 126 10.39 -27.20 -0.75
N ILE A 127 10.99 -27.63 0.36
CA ILE A 127 10.76 -28.98 0.91
C ILE A 127 9.34 -29.19 1.46
N SER A 128 8.69 -28.13 1.92
CA SER A 128 7.34 -28.17 2.51
C SER A 128 6.22 -28.00 1.50
N ARG A 129 6.52 -27.80 0.21
CA ARG A 129 5.52 -27.65 -0.86
C ARG A 129 5.90 -28.50 -2.06
N PRO A 130 5.87 -29.85 -1.93
CA PRO A 130 6.12 -30.72 -3.07
C PRO A 130 5.11 -30.49 -4.20
N THR A 131 5.46 -30.95 -5.40
CA THR A 131 4.55 -30.95 -6.54
C THR A 131 3.24 -31.65 -6.17
N LEU A 132 2.12 -30.98 -6.43
CA LEU A 132 0.80 -31.52 -6.20
C LEU A 132 0.54 -32.71 -7.14
N ASP A 133 -0.08 -33.76 -6.60
CA ASP A 133 -0.64 -34.85 -7.40
C ASP A 133 -1.92 -34.37 -8.10
N LEU A 134 -1.72 -33.53 -9.10
CA LEU A 134 -2.76 -32.84 -9.84
C LEU A 134 -2.30 -32.61 -11.28
N ARG A 135 -3.12 -33.04 -12.24
CA ARG A 135 -2.89 -32.86 -13.68
C ARG A 135 -3.81 -31.77 -14.20
N ILE A 136 -3.25 -30.63 -14.58
CA ILE A 136 -4.00 -29.45 -15.02
C ILE A 136 -3.85 -29.28 -16.52
N GLY A 137 -4.95 -29.40 -17.26
CA GLY A 137 -5.03 -28.89 -18.62
C GLY A 137 -5.05 -27.37 -18.57
N ILE A 138 -4.09 -26.67 -19.18
CA ILE A 138 -3.95 -25.22 -19.04
C ILE A 138 -3.96 -24.49 -20.38
N ILE A 139 -4.74 -23.42 -20.45
CA ILE A 139 -4.74 -22.42 -21.52
C ILE A 139 -4.34 -21.07 -20.91
N SER A 140 -3.11 -20.65 -21.13
CA SER A 140 -2.55 -19.41 -20.57
C SER A 140 -1.50 -18.77 -21.46
N ASP A 141 -1.02 -17.58 -21.11
CA ASP A 141 0.26 -17.07 -21.60
C ASP A 141 1.45 -17.83 -20.99
N ARG A 142 2.65 -17.54 -21.49
CA ARG A 142 3.91 -18.15 -21.07
C ARG A 142 4.24 -17.85 -19.61
N PHE A 143 4.02 -16.62 -19.14
CA PHE A 143 4.40 -16.22 -17.78
C PHE A 143 3.57 -16.96 -16.72
N LEU A 144 2.26 -17.08 -16.93
CA LEU A 144 1.41 -17.85 -16.01
C LEU A 144 1.74 -19.35 -16.07
N PHE A 145 2.04 -19.88 -17.27
CA PHE A 145 2.46 -21.28 -17.41
C PHE A 145 3.76 -21.56 -16.62
N ASP A 146 4.77 -20.71 -16.78
CA ASP A 146 6.05 -20.82 -16.06
C ASP A 146 5.83 -20.66 -14.54
N THR A 147 4.97 -19.72 -14.13
CA THR A 147 4.61 -19.53 -12.71
C THR A 147 4.04 -20.80 -12.10
N TYR A 148 3.24 -21.58 -12.83
CA TYR A 148 2.64 -22.81 -12.28
C TYR A 148 3.50 -24.06 -12.49
N SER A 149 4.59 -23.96 -13.26
CA SER A 149 5.44 -25.10 -13.60
C SER A 149 6.15 -25.67 -12.38
N GLY A 150 6.13 -26.99 -12.22
CA GLY A 150 6.71 -27.69 -11.06
C GLY A 150 5.80 -27.74 -9.82
N ALA A 151 4.79 -26.88 -9.73
CA ALA A 151 3.80 -26.91 -8.64
C ALA A 151 2.73 -28.00 -8.83
N ALA A 152 2.43 -28.33 -10.09
CA ALA A 152 1.54 -29.42 -10.50
C ALA A 152 1.99 -29.95 -11.88
N THR A 153 1.40 -31.05 -12.34
CA THR A 153 1.62 -31.53 -13.72
C THR A 153 0.80 -30.68 -14.69
N LEU A 154 1.46 -29.83 -15.47
CA LEU A 154 0.79 -28.95 -16.43
C LEU A 154 0.77 -29.54 -17.84
N ILE A 155 -0.41 -29.57 -18.46
CA ILE A 155 -0.62 -30.05 -19.83
C ILE A 155 -1.14 -28.87 -20.67
N PRO A 156 -0.33 -28.28 -21.57
CA PRO A 156 -0.78 -27.16 -22.38
C PRO A 156 -1.84 -27.61 -23.39
N ILE A 157 -3.02 -26.99 -23.33
CA ILE A 157 -4.13 -27.29 -24.24
C ILE A 157 -4.10 -26.31 -25.41
N THR A 158 -4.18 -26.82 -26.63
CA THR A 158 -4.15 -26.06 -27.89
C THR A 158 -5.33 -26.46 -28.79
N PRO A 159 -5.66 -25.67 -29.83
CA PRO A 159 -6.72 -26.03 -30.78
C PRO A 159 -6.53 -27.39 -31.47
N THR A 160 -5.30 -27.90 -31.55
CA THR A 160 -4.97 -29.14 -32.28
C THR A 160 -4.80 -30.37 -31.41
N ASN A 161 -4.37 -30.24 -30.14
CA ASN A 161 -4.09 -31.39 -29.26
C ASN A 161 -5.16 -31.66 -28.17
N TRP A 162 -6.17 -30.79 -28.01
CA TRP A 162 -7.07 -30.86 -26.85
C TRP A 162 -7.83 -32.18 -26.70
N ARG A 163 -8.06 -32.91 -27.81
CA ARG A 163 -8.73 -34.21 -27.81
C ARG A 163 -7.88 -35.32 -27.21
N ASP A 164 -6.56 -35.23 -27.40
CA ASP A 164 -5.61 -36.25 -26.96
C ASP A 164 -5.47 -36.27 -25.44
N HIS A 165 -5.86 -35.19 -24.76
CA HIS A 165 -5.71 -35.00 -23.31
C HIS A 165 -7.03 -34.97 -22.53
N LEU A 166 -8.18 -35.31 -23.16
CA LEU A 166 -9.50 -35.23 -22.50
C LEU A 166 -9.60 -36.06 -21.22
N GLU A 167 -9.06 -37.28 -21.24
CA GLU A 167 -9.10 -38.23 -20.11
C GLU A 167 -7.88 -38.10 -19.18
N GLU A 168 -6.96 -37.20 -19.50
CA GLU A 168 -5.66 -37.08 -18.86
C GLU A 168 -5.57 -35.94 -17.84
N VAL A 169 -6.59 -35.11 -17.71
CA VAL A 169 -6.55 -33.94 -16.82
C VAL A 169 -7.61 -34.04 -15.73
N ASP A 170 -7.24 -33.61 -14.53
CA ASP A 170 -8.15 -33.52 -13.39
C ASP A 170 -8.98 -32.24 -13.46
N LEU A 171 -8.46 -31.15 -14.03
CA LEU A 171 -9.21 -29.90 -14.24
C LEU A 171 -8.67 -29.16 -15.46
N LEU A 172 -9.54 -28.35 -16.09
CA LEU A 172 -9.17 -27.45 -17.18
C LEU A 172 -9.10 -26.01 -16.65
N LEU A 173 -7.92 -25.40 -16.64
CA LEU A 173 -7.70 -24.01 -16.28
C LEU A 173 -7.58 -23.13 -17.53
N VAL A 174 -8.48 -22.16 -17.68
CA VAL A 174 -8.53 -21.20 -18.79
C VAL A 174 -8.29 -19.79 -18.27
N ALA A 175 -7.09 -19.26 -18.48
CA ALA A 175 -6.75 -17.91 -18.08
C ALA A 175 -7.20 -16.87 -19.12
N ALA A 176 -7.49 -15.65 -18.65
CA ALA A 176 -7.62 -14.48 -19.50
C ALA A 176 -6.26 -14.17 -20.16
N THR A 177 -6.06 -14.65 -21.40
CA THR A 177 -4.81 -14.46 -22.13
C THR A 177 -5.02 -13.96 -23.56
N TRP A 178 -4.11 -13.12 -24.02
CA TRP A 178 -4.07 -12.60 -25.39
C TRP A 178 -3.30 -13.49 -26.35
N ARG A 179 -2.34 -14.28 -25.86
CA ARG A 179 -1.53 -15.22 -26.63
C ARG A 179 -1.35 -16.51 -25.84
N GLY A 180 -1.23 -17.63 -26.54
CA GLY A 180 -0.92 -18.91 -25.90
C GLY A 180 0.49 -18.92 -25.29
N HIS A 181 0.79 -19.94 -24.48
CA HIS A 181 2.12 -20.16 -23.89
C HIS A 181 3.23 -20.31 -24.94
N ASP A 182 2.87 -20.73 -26.15
CA ASP A 182 3.71 -20.84 -27.35
C ASP A 182 3.73 -19.56 -28.20
N GLY A 183 2.97 -18.54 -27.80
CA GLY A 183 2.78 -17.28 -28.53
C GLY A 183 1.82 -17.36 -29.72
N VAL A 184 1.32 -18.55 -30.10
CA VAL A 184 0.65 -18.75 -31.40
C VAL A 184 -0.71 -19.45 -31.27
N ALA A 185 -0.82 -20.56 -30.50
CA ALA A 185 -2.03 -21.40 -30.46
C ALA A 185 -3.30 -20.63 -30.07
N TRP A 186 -3.17 -19.67 -29.16
CA TRP A 186 -4.28 -18.84 -28.64
C TRP A 186 -4.09 -17.34 -28.89
N ASP A 187 -3.42 -16.96 -29.99
CA ASP A 187 -3.29 -15.55 -30.37
C ASP A 187 -4.65 -14.92 -30.72
N ASN A 188 -5.10 -13.99 -29.87
CA ASN A 188 -6.36 -13.24 -30.02
C ASN A 188 -6.25 -12.05 -31.00
N THR A 189 -5.06 -11.79 -31.55
CA THR A 189 -4.82 -10.77 -32.58
C THR A 189 -4.76 -11.35 -34.00
N ALA A 190 -4.68 -12.68 -34.12
CA ALA A 190 -4.67 -13.39 -35.39
C ALA A 190 -6.04 -13.35 -36.10
N ALA A 191 -6.05 -13.56 -37.43
CA ALA A 191 -7.27 -13.57 -38.22
C ALA A 191 -8.26 -14.66 -37.78
N GLU A 192 -7.74 -15.79 -37.29
CA GLU A 192 -8.48 -16.96 -36.83
C GLU A 192 -8.98 -16.83 -35.39
N ALA A 193 -8.66 -15.74 -34.68
CA ALA A 193 -9.05 -15.54 -33.28
C ALA A 193 -10.56 -15.74 -33.01
N PRO A 194 -11.50 -15.24 -33.85
CA PRO A 194 -12.93 -15.49 -33.63
C PRO A 194 -13.32 -16.97 -33.73
N GLU A 195 -12.64 -17.75 -34.59
CA GLU A 195 -12.90 -19.19 -34.75
C GLU A 195 -12.33 -19.97 -33.57
N ARG A 196 -11.11 -19.65 -33.14
CA ARG A 196 -10.49 -20.23 -31.93
C ARG A 196 -11.31 -19.95 -30.68
N ARG A 197 -11.83 -18.71 -30.54
CA ARG A 197 -12.72 -18.32 -29.44
C ARG A 197 -14.01 -19.15 -29.41
N ARG A 198 -14.63 -19.39 -30.59
CA ARG A 198 -15.81 -20.25 -30.72
C ARG A 198 -15.49 -21.72 -30.42
N LEU A 199 -14.35 -22.23 -30.89
CA LEU A 199 -13.88 -23.59 -30.60
C LEU A 199 -13.69 -23.80 -29.08
N LEU A 200 -13.07 -22.84 -28.40
CA LEU A 200 -12.88 -22.88 -26.95
C LEU A 200 -14.22 -22.97 -26.20
N ILE A 201 -15.12 -22.03 -26.48
CA ILE A 201 -16.38 -21.86 -25.74
C ILE A 201 -17.40 -22.98 -26.08
N ASN A 202 -17.55 -23.30 -27.36
CA ASN A 202 -18.61 -24.19 -27.82
C ASN A 202 -18.20 -25.66 -27.93
N THR A 203 -16.90 -25.98 -27.79
CA THR A 203 -16.41 -27.35 -28.02
C THR A 203 -15.45 -27.80 -26.94
N ILE A 204 -14.33 -27.10 -26.72
CA ILE A 204 -13.29 -27.57 -25.79
C ILE A 204 -13.81 -27.56 -24.34
N ILE A 205 -14.30 -26.42 -23.86
CA ILE A 205 -14.79 -26.30 -22.47
C ILE A 205 -15.92 -27.31 -22.18
N PRO A 206 -16.96 -27.46 -23.04
CA PRO A 206 -17.97 -28.51 -22.88
C PRO A 206 -17.39 -29.93 -22.85
N ALA A 207 -16.44 -30.25 -23.73
CA ALA A 207 -15.86 -31.61 -23.80
C ALA A 207 -15.09 -31.98 -22.53
N TYR A 208 -14.29 -31.07 -21.97
CA TYR A 208 -13.60 -31.33 -20.69
C TYR A 208 -14.58 -31.47 -19.53
N ARG A 209 -15.64 -30.66 -19.49
CA ARG A 209 -16.71 -30.82 -18.50
C ARG A 209 -17.38 -32.19 -18.58
N GLU A 210 -17.68 -32.67 -19.79
CA GLU A 210 -18.28 -33.99 -20.02
C GLU A 210 -17.32 -35.14 -19.68
N ALA A 211 -16.02 -34.97 -19.93
CA ALA A 211 -14.96 -35.89 -19.49
C ALA A 211 -14.72 -35.87 -17.97
N GLY A 212 -15.47 -35.05 -17.23
CA GLY A 212 -15.41 -34.96 -15.78
C GLY A 212 -14.35 -33.99 -15.26
N ALA A 213 -13.60 -33.28 -16.11
CA ALA A 213 -12.63 -32.25 -15.73
C ALA A 213 -13.31 -30.87 -15.63
N PRO A 214 -13.54 -30.32 -14.42
CA PRO A 214 -14.25 -29.07 -14.24
C PRO A 214 -13.48 -27.90 -14.91
N PRO A 215 -14.16 -27.11 -15.77
CA PRO A 215 -13.56 -25.92 -16.37
C PRO A 215 -13.54 -24.76 -15.38
N VAL A 216 -12.34 -24.24 -15.16
CA VAL A 216 -12.01 -23.11 -14.28
C VAL A 216 -11.55 -21.94 -15.14
N TYR A 217 -12.14 -20.77 -14.95
CA TYR A 217 -11.67 -19.52 -15.55
C TYR A 217 -10.81 -18.72 -14.55
N TYR A 218 -9.74 -18.10 -15.02
CA TYR A 218 -8.93 -17.17 -14.22
C TYR A 218 -8.72 -15.81 -14.90
N GLY A 219 -9.44 -14.80 -14.42
CA GLY A 219 -9.35 -13.38 -14.81
C GLY A 219 -8.16 -12.68 -14.15
N LYS A 220 -6.94 -12.98 -14.62
CA LYS A 220 -5.69 -12.52 -13.98
C LYS A 220 -5.38 -11.02 -14.13
N GLU A 221 -5.95 -10.36 -15.15
CA GLU A 221 -5.75 -8.92 -15.44
C GLU A 221 -7.03 -8.11 -15.23
N ASP A 222 -7.95 -8.61 -14.40
CA ASP A 222 -9.15 -7.86 -14.01
C ASP A 222 -8.77 -6.69 -13.08
N PRO A 223 -9.57 -5.60 -13.03
CA PRO A 223 -10.75 -5.29 -13.84
C PRO A 223 -10.55 -4.97 -15.34
N PRO A 224 -9.37 -4.53 -15.84
CA PRO A 224 -9.19 -4.13 -17.23
C PRO A 224 -9.68 -5.15 -18.29
N ASP A 225 -9.48 -6.44 -18.02
CA ASP A 225 -9.78 -7.51 -18.98
C ASP A 225 -11.16 -8.16 -18.79
N TYR A 226 -11.90 -7.83 -17.73
CA TYR A 226 -13.21 -8.39 -17.37
C TYR A 226 -14.15 -8.50 -18.57
N ARG A 227 -14.42 -7.37 -19.24
CA ARG A 227 -15.37 -7.35 -20.38
C ARG A 227 -14.84 -8.07 -21.61
N GLN A 228 -13.52 -8.18 -21.75
CA GLN A 228 -12.87 -8.72 -22.95
C GLN A 228 -12.91 -10.25 -22.95
N PHE A 229 -13.05 -10.88 -21.78
CA PHE A 229 -13.06 -12.33 -21.60
C PHE A 229 -14.33 -12.88 -20.92
N LEU A 230 -15.35 -12.05 -20.71
CA LEU A 230 -16.59 -12.42 -20.02
C LEU A 230 -17.33 -13.61 -20.65
N ASP A 231 -17.35 -13.74 -21.97
CA ASP A 231 -17.90 -14.89 -22.70
C ASP A 231 -17.16 -16.20 -22.42
N VAL A 232 -15.84 -16.16 -22.19
CA VAL A 232 -15.07 -17.34 -21.76
C VAL A 232 -15.39 -17.67 -20.31
N ALA A 233 -15.42 -16.65 -19.44
CA ALA A 233 -15.79 -16.84 -18.03
C ALA A 233 -17.18 -17.45 -17.86
N ARG A 234 -18.17 -17.00 -18.65
CA ARG A 234 -19.53 -17.57 -18.71
C ARG A 234 -19.57 -19.03 -19.12
N ALA A 235 -18.58 -19.49 -19.87
CA ALA A 235 -18.51 -20.86 -20.34
C ALA A 235 -17.95 -21.82 -19.28
N CYS A 236 -17.30 -21.32 -18.22
CA CYS A 236 -16.68 -22.12 -17.16
C CYS A 236 -17.59 -22.30 -15.93
N ASP A 237 -17.30 -23.32 -15.12
CA ASP A 237 -18.09 -23.65 -13.93
C ASP A 237 -17.59 -22.91 -12.68
N HIS A 238 -16.30 -22.62 -12.63
CA HIS A 238 -15.66 -21.92 -11.51
C HIS A 238 -14.91 -20.71 -12.04
N ILE A 239 -15.09 -19.55 -11.41
CA ILE A 239 -14.50 -18.28 -11.84
C ILE A 239 -13.61 -17.75 -10.73
N PHE A 240 -12.34 -17.54 -11.06
CA PHE A 240 -11.41 -16.82 -10.24
C PHE A 240 -11.05 -15.49 -10.89
N THR A 241 -10.87 -14.46 -10.09
CA THR A 241 -10.43 -13.13 -10.53
C THR A 241 -9.40 -12.58 -9.56
N THR A 242 -8.45 -11.78 -10.03
CA THR A 242 -7.53 -11.05 -9.16
C THR A 242 -8.20 -9.84 -8.49
N ALA A 243 -9.36 -9.39 -8.96
CA ALA A 243 -10.00 -8.17 -8.50
C ALA A 243 -11.33 -8.43 -7.77
N ALA A 244 -11.38 -8.16 -6.47
CA ALA A 244 -12.59 -8.25 -5.67
C ALA A 244 -13.70 -7.32 -6.19
N GLU A 245 -13.33 -6.22 -6.84
CA GLU A 245 -14.21 -5.17 -7.31
C GLU A 245 -15.14 -5.64 -8.45
N VAL A 246 -14.81 -6.74 -9.14
CA VAL A 246 -15.66 -7.32 -10.21
C VAL A 246 -16.44 -8.56 -9.77
N LEU A 247 -16.38 -8.96 -8.50
CA LEU A 247 -17.13 -10.15 -8.02
C LEU A 247 -18.63 -10.01 -8.21
N GLU A 248 -19.20 -8.84 -7.90
CA GLU A 248 -20.64 -8.59 -8.09
C GLU A 248 -21.03 -8.56 -9.58
N ASP A 249 -20.13 -8.05 -10.42
CA ASP A 249 -20.29 -8.05 -11.87
C ASP A 249 -20.31 -9.49 -12.42
N TYR A 250 -19.36 -10.33 -12.00
CA TYR A 250 -19.36 -11.75 -12.35
C TYR A 250 -20.60 -12.49 -11.83
N ARG A 251 -21.03 -12.25 -10.58
CA ARG A 251 -22.25 -12.88 -10.04
C ARG A 251 -23.50 -12.51 -10.84
N ARG A 252 -23.56 -11.26 -11.32
CA ARG A 252 -24.66 -10.80 -12.18
C ARG A 252 -24.60 -11.43 -13.57
N ASP A 253 -23.41 -11.47 -14.17
CA ASP A 253 -23.21 -11.74 -15.59
C ASP A 253 -22.95 -13.24 -15.90
N CYS A 254 -22.50 -14.03 -14.91
CA CYS A 254 -22.19 -15.46 -15.00
C CYS A 254 -23.04 -16.27 -14.00
N ARG A 255 -24.36 -16.26 -14.18
CA ARG A 255 -25.33 -16.86 -13.24
C ARG A 255 -25.22 -18.38 -13.11
N ASP A 256 -24.66 -19.03 -14.12
CA ASP A 256 -24.50 -20.49 -14.17
C ASP A 256 -23.19 -20.95 -13.49
N ALA A 257 -22.32 -20.02 -13.10
CA ALA A 257 -21.08 -20.35 -12.38
C ALA A 257 -21.41 -20.88 -10.97
N ARG A 258 -20.77 -21.99 -10.60
CA ARG A 258 -20.92 -22.65 -9.29
C ARG A 258 -20.18 -21.92 -8.18
N SER A 259 -19.03 -21.32 -8.50
CA SER A 259 -18.27 -20.49 -7.56
C SER A 259 -17.61 -19.30 -8.27
N ILE A 260 -17.52 -18.20 -7.54
CA ILE A 260 -16.89 -16.95 -7.99
C ILE A 260 -16.07 -16.43 -6.81
N GLU A 261 -14.75 -16.48 -6.93
CA GLU A 261 -13.81 -16.19 -5.84
C GLU A 261 -12.65 -15.29 -6.28
N VAL A 262 -12.02 -14.61 -5.32
CA VAL A 262 -10.76 -13.89 -5.57
C VAL A 262 -9.59 -14.86 -5.46
N LEU A 263 -8.71 -14.86 -6.46
CA LEU A 263 -7.44 -15.57 -6.44
C LEU A 263 -6.31 -14.55 -6.66
N PRO A 264 -5.42 -14.33 -5.66
CA PRO A 264 -4.28 -13.45 -5.84
C PRO A 264 -3.25 -14.07 -6.81
N PHE A 265 -2.27 -13.28 -7.23
CA PHE A 265 -1.13 -13.84 -7.94
C PHE A 265 -0.31 -14.79 -7.07
N GLY A 266 0.26 -15.81 -7.71
CA GLY A 266 1.12 -16.80 -7.10
C GLY A 266 2.59 -16.56 -7.41
N VAL A 267 3.44 -16.96 -6.47
CA VAL A 267 4.89 -16.96 -6.58
C VAL A 267 5.39 -18.39 -6.60
N ASN A 268 6.30 -18.67 -7.53
CA ASN A 268 6.97 -19.95 -7.66
C ASN A 268 8.42 -19.84 -7.20
N PRO A 269 8.83 -20.62 -6.17
CA PRO A 269 10.20 -20.58 -5.67
C PRO A 269 11.25 -21.03 -6.70
N LEU A 270 10.84 -21.77 -7.74
CA LEU A 270 11.71 -22.14 -8.87
C LEU A 270 12.06 -20.95 -9.79
N LEU A 271 11.31 -19.85 -9.71
CA LEU A 271 11.57 -18.63 -10.48
C LEU A 271 12.07 -17.49 -9.60
N HIS A 272 11.46 -17.32 -8.41
CA HIS A 272 11.77 -16.23 -7.50
C HIS A 272 12.11 -16.79 -6.12
N SER A 273 13.32 -16.56 -5.63
CA SER A 273 13.77 -17.08 -4.34
C SER A 273 14.85 -16.18 -3.76
N PRO A 274 14.91 -15.98 -2.43
CA PRO A 274 15.94 -15.16 -1.82
C PRO A 274 17.29 -15.89 -1.77
N LEU A 275 17.35 -17.18 -2.15
CA LEU A 275 18.57 -17.99 -2.12
C LEU A 275 19.71 -17.31 -2.90
N GLY A 276 20.82 -17.05 -2.23
CA GLY A 276 22.00 -16.38 -2.79
C GLY A 276 21.89 -14.86 -2.92
N SER A 277 20.76 -14.24 -2.53
CA SER A 277 20.52 -12.80 -2.74
C SER A 277 21.52 -11.85 -2.06
N ARG A 278 22.25 -12.33 -1.03
CA ARG A 278 23.23 -11.53 -0.27
C ARG A 278 24.67 -11.71 -0.73
N SER A 279 24.90 -12.63 -1.67
CA SER A 279 26.26 -13.00 -2.12
C SER A 279 26.87 -12.01 -3.11
N ALA A 280 26.06 -11.12 -3.69
CA ALA A 280 26.51 -10.16 -4.67
C ALA A 280 27.34 -9.03 -4.04
N PRO A 281 28.34 -8.49 -4.77
CA PRO A 281 29.13 -7.37 -4.28
C PRO A 281 28.27 -6.10 -4.16
N ALA A 282 28.70 -5.15 -3.33
CA ALA A 282 27.94 -3.93 -3.03
C ALA A 282 27.57 -3.14 -4.30
N GLU A 283 28.50 -3.04 -5.26
CA GLU A 283 28.30 -2.33 -6.54
C GLU A 283 27.15 -2.91 -7.37
N ALA A 284 26.95 -4.23 -7.30
CA ALA A 284 25.84 -4.92 -7.97
C ALA A 284 24.52 -4.67 -7.24
N ARG A 285 24.55 -4.76 -5.90
CA ARG A 285 23.38 -4.64 -5.04
C ARG A 285 22.78 -3.24 -5.02
N GLU A 286 23.61 -2.22 -5.24
CA GLU A 286 23.20 -0.81 -5.30
C GLU A 286 22.33 -0.46 -6.52
N LEU A 287 22.36 -1.27 -7.58
CA LEU A 287 21.56 -1.08 -8.78
C LEU A 287 20.07 -1.06 -8.43
N ILE A 288 19.38 0.02 -8.80
CA ILE A 288 17.92 0.09 -8.75
C ILE A 288 17.42 0.02 -10.19
N PHE A 289 16.53 -0.92 -10.48
CA PHE A 289 16.00 -1.04 -11.84
C PHE A 289 14.47 -1.09 -11.92
N PHE A 290 13.96 -0.67 -13.07
CA PHE A 290 12.60 -0.92 -13.52
C PHE A 290 12.63 -1.80 -14.76
N ALA A 291 11.78 -2.84 -14.80
CA ALA A 291 11.62 -3.68 -15.98
C ALA A 291 10.15 -3.82 -16.34
N GLY A 292 9.75 -3.25 -17.48
CA GLY A 292 8.36 -3.26 -17.92
C GLY A 292 8.11 -2.28 -19.06
N SER A 293 6.84 -2.10 -19.40
CA SER A 293 6.43 -1.09 -20.40
C SER A 293 6.04 0.23 -19.74
N TRP A 294 6.27 1.35 -20.43
CA TRP A 294 5.92 2.69 -19.93
C TRP A 294 4.40 2.95 -19.91
N MET A 295 3.68 2.60 -20.97
CA MET A 295 2.21 2.71 -21.09
C MET A 295 1.62 4.08 -20.70
N GLY A 296 2.37 5.18 -20.85
CA GLY A 296 2.05 6.47 -20.23
C GLY A 296 0.82 7.19 -20.78
N ARG A 297 0.39 6.87 -22.02
CA ARG A 297 -0.87 7.40 -22.57
C ARG A 297 -2.09 6.65 -22.06
N LYS A 298 -1.97 5.32 -21.89
CA LYS A 298 -3.03 4.45 -21.37
C LYS A 298 -3.21 4.65 -19.86
N TYR A 299 -2.10 4.84 -19.14
CA TYR A 299 -2.06 4.99 -17.68
C TYR A 299 -1.26 6.25 -17.29
N PRO A 300 -1.83 7.46 -17.43
CA PRO A 300 -1.12 8.71 -17.16
C PRO A 300 -0.70 8.87 -15.70
N GLU A 301 -1.50 8.38 -14.74
CA GLU A 301 -1.14 8.41 -13.31
C GLU A 301 0.04 7.49 -13.01
N ARG A 302 0.07 6.28 -13.59
CA ARG A 302 1.21 5.37 -13.49
C ARG A 302 2.49 6.01 -14.01
N ALA A 303 2.44 6.70 -15.15
CA ALA A 303 3.58 7.43 -15.70
C ALA A 303 4.03 8.54 -14.75
N ARG A 304 3.11 9.38 -14.25
CA ARG A 304 3.43 10.44 -13.29
C ARG A 304 4.12 9.91 -12.04
N PHE A 305 3.61 8.82 -11.46
CA PHE A 305 4.20 8.23 -10.25
C PHE A 305 5.53 7.53 -10.52
N ALA A 306 5.71 6.96 -11.72
CA ALA A 306 7.01 6.46 -12.14
C ALA A 306 8.06 7.57 -12.21
N GLU A 307 7.67 8.76 -12.68
CA GLU A 307 8.58 9.92 -12.67
C GLU A 307 9.00 10.32 -11.25
N TRP A 308 8.08 10.29 -10.27
CA TRP A 308 8.44 10.53 -8.86
C TRP A 308 9.52 9.56 -8.37
N ILE A 309 9.33 8.26 -8.64
CA ILE A 309 10.28 7.24 -8.20
C ILE A 309 11.63 7.40 -8.93
N PHE A 310 11.62 7.57 -10.25
CA PHE A 310 12.86 7.69 -11.03
C PHE A 310 13.62 8.97 -10.69
N ASP A 311 12.93 10.11 -10.58
CA ASP A 311 13.57 11.36 -10.19
C ASP A 311 14.12 11.26 -8.76
N GLY A 312 13.40 10.65 -7.82
CA GLY A 312 13.87 10.44 -6.45
C GLY A 312 15.07 9.49 -6.33
N VAL A 313 15.11 8.41 -7.13
CA VAL A 313 16.26 7.50 -7.22
C VAL A 313 17.50 8.24 -7.72
N LEU A 314 17.35 9.06 -8.77
CA LEU A 314 18.44 9.86 -9.33
C LEU A 314 18.88 10.97 -8.37
N ASP A 315 17.95 11.63 -7.69
CA ASP A 315 18.25 12.68 -6.70
C ASP A 315 18.92 12.11 -5.44
N ALA A 316 18.61 10.86 -5.07
CA ALA A 316 19.37 10.10 -4.06
C ALA A 316 20.77 9.68 -4.53
N GLY A 317 21.14 9.95 -5.79
CA GLY A 317 22.42 9.58 -6.40
C GLY A 317 22.53 8.12 -6.82
N ARG A 318 21.46 7.32 -6.71
CA ARG A 318 21.50 5.86 -6.89
C ARG A 318 21.57 5.47 -8.38
N PRO A 319 22.29 4.38 -8.73
CA PRO A 319 22.36 3.91 -10.11
C PRO A 319 21.00 3.35 -10.58
N LEU A 320 20.33 4.08 -11.46
CA LEU A 320 19.04 3.68 -12.07
C LEU A 320 19.27 2.97 -13.41
N ALA A 321 18.61 1.83 -13.63
CA ALA A 321 18.48 1.19 -14.96
C ALA A 321 17.01 0.97 -15.34
N ILE A 322 16.65 1.29 -16.59
CA ILE A 322 15.31 1.08 -17.14
C ILE A 322 15.38 0.03 -18.25
N ILE A 323 15.02 -1.20 -17.92
CA ILE A 323 14.99 -2.34 -18.84
C ILE A 323 13.74 -2.19 -19.73
N ASP A 324 13.96 -1.66 -20.93
CA ASP A 324 12.90 -1.27 -21.84
C ASP A 324 12.52 -2.42 -22.79
N ARG A 325 11.34 -2.99 -22.57
CA ARG A 325 10.78 -4.06 -23.42
C ARG A 325 10.57 -3.65 -24.87
N TRP A 326 10.47 -2.35 -25.16
CA TRP A 326 10.25 -1.81 -26.50
C TRP A 326 11.54 -1.25 -27.11
N TRP A 327 12.70 -1.56 -26.53
CA TRP A 327 13.99 -1.05 -27.00
C TRP A 327 14.18 -1.25 -28.50
N ALA A 328 14.04 -2.50 -28.98
CA ALA A 328 14.30 -2.83 -30.38
C ALA A 328 13.33 -2.12 -31.34
N GLU A 329 12.04 -2.09 -31.02
CA GLU A 329 11.02 -1.41 -31.82
C GLU A 329 11.22 0.10 -31.83
N VAL A 330 11.53 0.70 -30.68
CA VAL A 330 11.79 2.14 -30.58
C VAL A 330 13.06 2.49 -31.33
N SER A 331 14.16 1.76 -31.14
CA SER A 331 15.42 1.97 -31.84
C SER A 331 15.26 1.86 -33.35
N ALA A 332 14.60 0.80 -33.84
CA ALA A 332 14.35 0.63 -35.28
C ALA A 332 13.49 1.75 -35.87
N GLN A 333 12.53 2.29 -35.11
CA GLN A 333 11.70 3.41 -35.55
C GLN A 333 12.45 4.74 -35.54
N LEU A 334 13.40 4.95 -34.63
CA LEU A 334 14.23 6.17 -34.60
C LEU A 334 15.10 6.31 -35.85
N ASP A 335 15.56 5.20 -36.40
CA ASP A 335 16.37 5.17 -37.62
C ASP A 335 15.54 5.17 -38.92
N SER A 336 14.20 5.17 -38.80
CA SER A 336 13.31 5.15 -39.96
C SER A 336 13.10 6.54 -40.57
N GLU A 337 12.92 6.62 -41.89
CA GLU A 337 12.63 7.89 -42.58
C GLU A 337 11.27 8.49 -42.18
N GLN A 338 10.36 7.68 -41.64
CA GLN A 338 9.04 8.08 -41.15
C GLN A 338 8.72 7.41 -39.81
N PRO A 339 9.28 7.92 -38.69
CA PRO A 339 9.08 7.32 -37.38
C PRO A 339 7.60 7.36 -36.96
N MET A 340 7.02 6.19 -36.71
CA MET A 340 5.67 6.03 -36.15
C MET A 340 5.75 5.49 -34.72
N LEU A 341 6.36 6.27 -33.83
CA LEU A 341 6.48 5.91 -32.43
C LEU A 341 5.14 6.07 -31.70
N SER A 342 4.66 5.00 -31.07
CA SER A 342 3.49 5.07 -30.19
C SER A 342 3.86 5.87 -28.94
N PRO A 343 3.21 7.02 -28.65
CA PRO A 343 3.45 7.78 -27.41
C PRO A 343 3.18 6.97 -26.15
N ASN A 344 2.44 5.86 -26.28
CA ASN A 344 2.14 4.97 -25.17
C ASN A 344 3.39 4.21 -24.68
N HIS A 345 4.36 3.91 -25.54
CA HIS A 345 5.53 3.10 -25.18
C HIS A 345 6.78 3.95 -24.90
N LEU A 346 6.76 5.23 -25.28
CA LEU A 346 7.90 6.13 -25.14
C LEU A 346 8.10 6.57 -23.69
N ILE A 347 9.22 6.15 -23.10
CA ILE A 347 9.74 6.67 -21.84
C ILE A 347 10.17 8.14 -22.04
N PRO A 348 9.94 9.03 -21.05
CA PRO A 348 10.40 10.41 -21.11
C PRO A 348 11.88 10.52 -21.47
N VAL A 349 12.15 11.45 -22.37
CA VAL A 349 13.47 11.71 -22.96
C VAL A 349 14.54 11.91 -21.86
N LYS A 350 14.22 12.60 -20.75
CA LYS A 350 15.13 12.77 -19.59
C LYS A 350 15.70 11.47 -19.00
N TYR A 351 15.05 10.32 -19.20
CA TYR A 351 15.53 9.04 -18.68
C TYR A 351 16.25 8.16 -19.68
N TRP A 352 16.41 8.60 -20.93
CA TRP A 352 17.00 7.77 -21.98
C TRP A 352 18.43 7.29 -21.70
N PRO A 353 19.31 8.06 -21.03
CA PRO A 353 20.64 7.55 -20.69
C PRO A 353 20.65 6.38 -19.70
N TYR A 354 19.56 6.18 -18.97
CA TYR A 354 19.39 5.09 -18.02
C TYR A 354 18.68 3.88 -18.64
N ARG A 355 18.22 3.98 -19.90
CA ARG A 355 17.58 2.86 -20.59
C ARG A 355 18.60 1.79 -20.96
N THR A 356 18.19 0.54 -20.83
CA THR A 356 18.93 -0.64 -21.25
C THR A 356 18.03 -1.53 -22.11
N PRO A 357 18.60 -2.31 -23.06
CA PRO A 357 17.80 -3.21 -23.89
C PRO A 357 16.95 -4.20 -23.09
N ALA A 358 15.92 -4.72 -23.75
CA ALA A 358 15.13 -5.82 -23.21
C ALA A 358 16.04 -7.00 -22.82
N MET A 359 15.66 -7.67 -21.74
CA MET A 359 16.41 -8.76 -21.14
C MET A 359 15.66 -10.08 -21.31
N ASP A 360 16.39 -11.19 -21.42
CA ASP A 360 15.78 -12.53 -21.39
C ASP A 360 15.01 -12.72 -20.07
N HIS A 361 13.96 -13.54 -20.10
CA HIS A 361 13.10 -13.74 -18.93
C HIS A 361 13.89 -14.32 -17.75
N HIS A 362 14.71 -15.35 -17.96
CA HIS A 362 15.49 -15.99 -16.89
C HIS A 362 16.56 -15.04 -16.35
N GLU A 363 17.26 -14.34 -17.24
CA GLU A 363 18.26 -13.34 -16.86
C GLU A 363 17.63 -12.24 -15.98
N LEU A 364 16.39 -11.81 -16.29
CA LEU A 364 15.68 -10.84 -15.48
C LEU A 364 15.30 -11.39 -14.10
N MET A 365 14.93 -12.68 -13.98
CA MET A 365 14.61 -13.29 -12.68
C MET A 365 15.86 -13.36 -11.79
N ASP A 366 17.00 -13.74 -12.36
CA ASP A 366 18.27 -13.76 -11.62
C ASP A 366 18.73 -12.36 -11.23
N LEU A 367 18.56 -11.37 -12.10
CA LEU A 367 18.87 -9.97 -11.76
C LEU A 367 18.06 -9.46 -10.57
N GLN A 368 16.79 -9.85 -10.44
CA GLN A 368 15.95 -9.46 -9.29
C GLN A 368 16.57 -9.92 -7.98
N ARG A 369 17.09 -11.15 -7.93
CA ARG A 369 17.70 -11.74 -6.73
C ARG A 369 18.99 -11.06 -6.30
N VAL A 370 19.69 -10.39 -7.22
CA VAL A 370 21.01 -9.77 -6.97
C VAL A 370 20.91 -8.38 -6.36
N VAL A 371 19.83 -7.64 -6.62
CA VAL A 371 19.71 -6.24 -6.21
C VAL A 371 18.99 -6.11 -4.88
N ASP A 372 19.36 -5.08 -4.10
CA ASP A 372 18.67 -4.81 -2.83
C ASP A 372 17.30 -4.14 -3.05
N ILE A 373 17.15 -3.33 -4.10
CA ILE A 373 15.96 -2.51 -4.33
C ILE A 373 15.57 -2.53 -5.82
N ALA A 374 14.28 -2.66 -6.12
CA ALA A 374 13.76 -2.57 -7.49
C ALA A 374 12.40 -1.87 -7.56
N VAL A 375 12.05 -1.39 -8.75
CA VAL A 375 10.85 -0.58 -8.98
C VAL A 375 9.70 -1.41 -9.54
N ASN A 376 8.54 -1.30 -8.91
CA ASN A 376 7.24 -1.79 -9.36
C ASN A 376 6.32 -0.62 -9.76
N LEU A 377 5.53 -0.80 -10.82
CA LEU A 377 4.57 0.21 -11.27
C LEU A 377 3.20 -0.40 -11.54
N ASN A 378 2.19 0.07 -10.81
CA ASN A 378 0.81 -0.42 -10.88
C ASN A 378 -0.01 0.29 -11.95
N SER A 379 -0.79 -0.48 -12.72
CA SER A 379 -1.80 0.05 -13.66
C SER A 379 -3.17 0.24 -13.02
N VAL A 380 -3.46 -0.49 -11.94
CA VAL A 380 -4.68 -0.39 -11.15
C VAL A 380 -4.31 0.23 -9.81
N ILE A 381 -4.97 1.33 -9.45
CA ILE A 381 -4.67 2.08 -8.23
C ILE A 381 -5.69 1.75 -7.14
N ASP A 382 -6.95 1.58 -7.53
CA ASP A 382 -8.13 1.50 -6.68
C ASP A 382 -8.66 0.07 -6.51
N SER A 383 -7.77 -0.90 -6.30
CA SER A 383 -8.15 -2.28 -5.98
C SER A 383 -7.43 -2.80 -4.75
N GLN A 384 -8.18 -3.50 -3.89
CA GLN A 384 -7.65 -4.15 -2.68
C GLN A 384 -6.92 -5.46 -2.98
N THR A 385 -7.23 -6.12 -4.09
CA THR A 385 -6.73 -7.47 -4.37
C THR A 385 -5.97 -7.56 -5.69
N MET A 386 -6.15 -6.60 -6.60
CA MET A 386 -5.38 -6.49 -7.84
C MET A 386 -4.27 -5.44 -7.73
N PHE A 387 -3.04 -5.91 -7.88
CA PHE A 387 -1.83 -5.10 -8.07
C PHE A 387 -0.85 -5.84 -8.97
N ALA A 388 0.19 -5.16 -9.46
CA ALA A 388 1.16 -5.78 -10.34
C ALA A 388 1.88 -6.95 -9.66
N ASN A 389 1.86 -8.14 -10.28
CA ASN A 389 2.52 -9.35 -9.76
C ASN A 389 4.00 -9.13 -9.41
N ARG A 390 4.66 -8.21 -10.14
CA ARG A 390 6.06 -7.84 -9.89
C ARG A 390 6.33 -7.43 -8.44
N ALA A 391 5.36 -6.87 -7.73
CA ALA A 391 5.52 -6.55 -6.31
C ALA A 391 5.75 -7.80 -5.44
N LEU A 392 5.11 -8.93 -5.76
CA LEU A 392 5.31 -10.20 -5.06
C LEU A 392 6.59 -10.90 -5.52
N GLU A 393 6.83 -10.91 -6.83
CA GLU A 393 8.03 -11.49 -7.45
C GLU A 393 9.34 -10.92 -6.86
N LEU A 394 9.40 -9.59 -6.68
CA LEU A 394 10.57 -8.91 -6.09
C LEU A 394 10.74 -9.23 -4.61
N GLN A 395 9.66 -9.20 -3.83
CA GLN A 395 9.71 -9.57 -2.41
C GLN A 395 10.17 -11.02 -2.24
N ALA A 396 9.68 -11.95 -3.06
CA ALA A 396 10.13 -13.33 -3.08
C ALA A 396 11.61 -13.50 -3.41
N ALA A 397 12.17 -12.61 -4.23
CA ALA A 397 13.58 -12.58 -4.58
C ALA A 397 14.49 -12.00 -3.46
N GLY A 398 13.91 -11.52 -2.35
CA GLY A 398 14.65 -10.83 -1.28
C GLY A 398 14.93 -9.35 -1.57
N THR A 399 14.16 -8.73 -2.48
CA THR A 399 14.33 -7.35 -2.96
C THR A 399 13.28 -6.42 -2.34
N LEU A 400 13.71 -5.26 -1.85
CA LEU A 400 12.80 -4.21 -1.41
C LEU A 400 12.13 -3.56 -2.63
N VAL A 401 10.82 -3.31 -2.52
CA VAL A 401 10.03 -2.78 -3.62
C VAL A 401 9.77 -1.29 -3.42
N LEU A 402 10.20 -0.47 -4.39
CA LEU A 402 9.70 0.89 -4.58
C LEU A 402 8.50 0.82 -5.52
N SER A 403 7.33 1.28 -5.09
CA SER A 403 6.10 1.12 -5.87
C SER A 403 5.34 2.43 -6.08
N SER A 404 4.70 2.56 -7.23
CA SER A 404 3.59 3.50 -7.36
C SER A 404 2.41 3.03 -6.48
N TYR A 405 1.58 3.96 -6.02
CA TYR A 405 0.46 3.63 -5.13
C TYR A 405 -0.51 2.60 -5.73
N ASN A 406 -0.98 1.70 -4.87
CA ASN A 406 -2.09 0.78 -5.05
C ASN A 406 -2.70 0.47 -3.67
N GLN A 407 -4.03 0.38 -3.58
CA GLN A 407 -4.73 0.16 -2.30
C GLN A 407 -4.35 -1.16 -1.61
N GLY A 408 -4.32 -2.27 -2.36
CA GLY A 408 -3.96 -3.59 -1.83
C GLY A 408 -2.52 -3.65 -1.32
N LEU A 409 -1.55 -3.09 -2.08
CA LEU A 409 -0.16 -3.02 -1.61
C LEU A 409 -0.03 -2.19 -0.33
N ASN A 410 -0.73 -1.06 -0.23
CA ASN A 410 -0.70 -0.26 1.00
C ASN A 410 -1.33 -0.96 2.21
N SER A 411 -2.38 -1.76 1.97
CA SER A 411 -3.12 -2.44 3.04
C SER A 411 -2.44 -3.71 3.53
N TYR A 412 -1.86 -4.51 2.63
CA TYR A 412 -1.38 -5.86 2.94
C TYR A 412 0.14 -6.03 2.84
N HIS A 413 0.84 -5.07 2.24
CA HIS A 413 2.30 -5.08 2.13
C HIS A 413 2.90 -3.74 2.60
N PRO A 414 2.69 -3.34 3.86
CA PRO A 414 3.16 -2.04 4.37
C PRO A 414 4.68 -1.86 4.24
N GLN A 415 5.47 -2.95 4.19
CA GLN A 415 6.90 -2.97 3.90
C GLN A 415 7.28 -2.50 2.48
N VAL A 416 6.32 -2.43 1.55
CA VAL A 416 6.52 -1.85 0.21
C VAL A 416 6.54 -0.33 0.32
N ARG A 417 7.62 0.30 -0.18
CA ARG A 417 7.77 1.75 -0.13
C ARG A 417 6.96 2.40 -1.25
N ILE A 418 6.02 3.26 -0.89
CA ILE A 418 5.15 3.97 -1.84
C ILE A 418 5.67 5.38 -2.04
N GLY A 419 5.91 5.77 -3.29
CA GLY A 419 6.34 7.14 -3.62
C GLY A 419 5.19 8.15 -3.60
N ASN A 420 5.30 9.20 -2.77
CA ASN A 420 4.35 10.32 -2.70
C ASN A 420 4.85 11.59 -3.43
N SER A 421 6.16 11.70 -3.65
CA SER A 421 6.82 12.72 -4.47
C SER A 421 8.25 12.25 -4.82
N ALA A 422 8.96 12.99 -5.68
CA ALA A 422 10.38 12.73 -5.91
C ALA A 422 11.24 13.00 -4.66
N ALA A 423 10.92 14.06 -3.91
CA ALA A 423 11.63 14.41 -2.68
C ALA A 423 11.39 13.40 -1.55
N ASP A 424 10.15 12.90 -1.42
CA ASP A 424 9.81 11.81 -0.50
C ASP A 424 10.60 10.52 -0.81
N MET A 425 10.75 10.19 -2.10
CA MET A 425 11.57 9.03 -2.51
C MET A 425 13.06 9.24 -2.30
N GLU A 426 13.58 10.45 -2.54
CA GLU A 426 14.97 10.81 -2.23
C GLU A 426 15.26 10.65 -0.73
N GLU A 427 14.41 11.23 0.12
CA GLU A 427 14.54 11.16 1.58
C GLU A 427 14.42 9.72 2.08
N SER A 428 13.46 8.96 1.56
CA SER A 428 13.28 7.54 1.88
C SER A 428 14.52 6.70 1.57
N LEU A 429 15.17 6.93 0.43
CA LEU A 429 16.36 6.19 0.03
C LEU A 429 17.61 6.60 0.82
N ARG A 430 17.74 7.88 1.18
CA ARG A 430 18.86 8.37 1.98
C ARG A 430 18.76 7.99 3.46
N GLY A 431 17.53 7.94 4.00
CA GLY A 431 17.26 7.56 5.39
C GLY A 431 17.22 6.05 5.64
N LEU A 432 17.31 5.22 4.59
CA LEU A 432 17.23 3.77 4.70
C LEU A 432 18.58 3.18 5.14
N ASP A 433 18.64 2.71 6.39
CA ASP A 433 19.76 1.92 6.87
C ASP A 433 19.64 0.42 6.54
N LEU A 434 20.73 -0.32 6.78
CA LEU A 434 20.80 -1.74 6.47
C LEU A 434 19.82 -2.58 7.31
N GLU A 435 19.62 -2.25 8.58
CA GLU A 435 18.70 -2.98 9.47
C GLU A 435 17.25 -2.85 8.97
N GLU A 436 16.80 -1.64 8.61
CA GLU A 436 15.47 -1.41 8.05
C GLU A 436 15.31 -2.09 6.69
N LEU A 437 16.30 -1.97 5.80
CA LEU A 437 16.29 -2.63 4.49
C LEU A 437 16.12 -4.15 4.65
N ARG A 438 16.89 -4.77 5.54
CA ARG A 438 16.84 -6.22 5.78
C ARG A 438 15.56 -6.67 6.42
N ARG A 439 15.01 -5.87 7.33
CA ARG A 439 13.71 -6.13 7.92
C ARG A 439 12.60 -6.10 6.89
N ALA A 440 12.53 -5.06 6.07
CA ALA A 440 11.51 -4.95 5.03
C ALA A 440 11.60 -6.09 4.00
N GLN A 441 12.82 -6.51 3.63
CA GLN A 441 13.03 -7.65 2.74
C GLN A 441 12.66 -8.99 3.41
N GLY A 442 13.03 -9.21 4.67
CA GLY A 442 12.67 -10.42 5.43
C GLY A 442 11.17 -10.54 5.62
N ASP A 443 10.50 -9.46 6.02
CA ASP A 443 9.04 -9.39 6.15
C ASP A 443 8.34 -9.65 4.81
N GLY A 444 8.87 -9.11 3.71
CA GLY A 444 8.37 -9.37 2.35
C GLY A 444 8.51 -10.84 1.92
N VAL A 445 9.67 -11.46 2.16
CA VAL A 445 9.90 -12.89 1.89
C VAL A 445 8.92 -13.74 2.71
N ARG A 446 8.79 -13.47 4.02
CA ARG A 446 7.86 -14.19 4.91
C ARG A 446 6.43 -14.07 4.39
N GLU A 447 5.96 -12.86 4.15
CA GLU A 447 4.57 -12.60 3.73
C GLU A 447 4.24 -13.31 2.40
N VAL A 448 5.14 -13.21 1.41
CA VAL A 448 4.91 -13.81 0.10
C VAL A 448 4.89 -15.33 0.16
N PHE A 449 5.85 -15.97 0.83
CA PHE A 449 5.87 -17.44 0.88
C PHE A 449 4.84 -18.04 1.84
N LEU A 450 4.34 -17.27 2.82
CA LEU A 450 3.24 -17.73 3.66
C LEU A 450 1.87 -17.61 2.99
N ARG A 451 1.65 -16.62 2.11
CA ARG A 451 0.32 -16.32 1.55
C ARG A 451 0.16 -16.48 0.04
N HIS A 452 1.25 -16.43 -0.72
CA HIS A 452 1.23 -16.39 -2.18
C HIS A 452 1.96 -17.57 -2.83
N HIS A 453 2.29 -18.63 -2.07
CA HIS A 453 2.93 -19.81 -2.66
C HIS A 453 2.02 -20.46 -3.71
N VAL A 454 2.56 -20.68 -4.91
CA VAL A 454 1.80 -21.21 -6.06
C VAL A 454 1.04 -22.51 -5.75
N SER A 455 1.67 -23.46 -5.05
CA SER A 455 1.03 -24.73 -4.69
C SER A 455 -0.20 -24.53 -3.79
N ASP A 456 -0.18 -23.58 -2.86
CA ASP A 456 -1.32 -23.30 -1.97
C ASP A 456 -2.50 -22.71 -2.77
N LEU A 457 -2.19 -21.84 -3.73
CA LEU A 457 -3.20 -21.26 -4.62
C LEU A 457 -3.80 -22.31 -5.57
N LEU A 458 -2.99 -23.19 -6.16
CA LEU A 458 -3.49 -24.28 -7.00
C LEU A 458 -4.31 -25.30 -6.20
N ALA A 459 -3.90 -25.63 -4.98
CA ALA A 459 -4.67 -26.49 -4.09
C ALA A 459 -6.04 -25.85 -3.76
N ARG A 460 -6.09 -24.53 -3.54
CA ARG A 460 -7.35 -23.80 -3.37
C ARG A 460 -8.23 -23.87 -4.62
N VAL A 461 -7.66 -23.60 -5.81
CA VAL A 461 -8.38 -23.71 -7.09
C VAL A 461 -8.97 -25.10 -7.28
N ALA A 462 -8.18 -26.15 -7.04
CA ALA A 462 -8.60 -27.53 -7.16
C ALA A 462 -9.74 -27.88 -6.19
N ARG A 463 -9.62 -27.51 -4.90
CA ARG A 463 -10.66 -27.76 -3.89
C ARG A 463 -11.98 -27.05 -4.22
N THR A 464 -11.93 -25.78 -4.62
CA THR A 464 -13.12 -25.04 -5.06
C THR A 464 -13.75 -25.69 -6.30
N ALA A 465 -12.94 -26.27 -7.20
CA ALA A 465 -13.41 -27.04 -8.34
C ALA A 465 -13.88 -28.47 -7.99
N GLY A 466 -13.91 -28.83 -6.71
CA GLY A 466 -14.37 -30.14 -6.23
C GLY A 466 -13.33 -31.26 -6.38
N ARG A 467 -12.05 -30.94 -6.55
CA ARG A 467 -10.96 -31.92 -6.59
C ARG A 467 -10.29 -32.06 -5.22
N PRO A 468 -10.12 -33.30 -4.73
CA PRO A 468 -9.45 -33.53 -3.46
C PRO A 468 -7.95 -33.22 -3.61
N VAL A 469 -7.46 -32.26 -2.84
CA VAL A 469 -6.03 -31.96 -2.69
C VAL A 469 -5.77 -31.76 -1.21
N GLU A 470 -4.77 -32.48 -0.68
CA GLU A 470 -4.39 -32.36 0.73
C GLU A 470 -3.90 -30.95 1.03
N SER A 471 -4.43 -30.36 2.10
CA SER A 471 -3.90 -29.09 2.60
C SER A 471 -2.71 -29.37 3.50
N GLN A 472 -1.56 -28.78 3.20
CA GLN A 472 -0.40 -28.88 4.07
C GLN A 472 -0.37 -27.67 5.01
N GLN A 473 -0.89 -27.87 6.23
CA GLN A 473 -0.56 -27.00 7.35
C GLN A 473 0.47 -27.71 8.21
N GLU A 474 1.60 -27.06 8.43
CA GLU A 474 2.71 -27.63 9.18
C GLU A 474 2.35 -27.75 10.67
N LEU A 475 2.58 -28.93 11.25
CA LEU A 475 2.67 -29.07 12.70
C LEU A 475 4.02 -28.55 13.18
N VAL A 476 4.00 -27.44 13.91
CA VAL A 476 5.19 -26.80 14.49
C VAL A 476 5.26 -27.11 15.99
N VAL A 477 6.36 -27.71 16.41
CA VAL A 477 6.65 -28.05 17.80
C VAL A 477 7.95 -27.35 18.22
N ALA A 478 7.91 -26.64 19.33
CA ALA A 478 9.08 -26.11 20.01
C ALA A 478 9.48 -27.03 21.17
N VAL A 479 10.79 -27.15 21.40
CA VAL A 479 11.35 -27.93 22.50
C VAL A 479 12.40 -27.14 23.25
N ALA A 480 12.34 -27.17 24.58
CA ALA A 480 13.34 -26.54 25.45
C ALA A 480 13.68 -27.46 26.63
N GLU A 481 14.83 -27.20 27.28
CA GLU A 481 15.21 -27.89 28.52
C GLU A 481 14.25 -27.51 29.67
N THR A 482 14.00 -26.21 29.82
CA THR A 482 13.13 -25.64 30.85
C THR A 482 11.98 -24.89 30.17
N LEU A 483 10.74 -25.17 30.57
CA LEU A 483 9.58 -24.42 30.12
C LEU A 483 9.34 -23.25 31.08
N THR A 484 9.59 -22.03 30.61
CA THR A 484 9.32 -20.80 31.36
C THR A 484 8.02 -20.14 30.88
N PRO A 485 7.35 -19.33 31.73
CA PRO A 485 6.20 -18.53 31.30
C PRO A 485 6.50 -17.63 30.09
N GLU A 486 7.72 -17.08 30.02
CA GLU A 486 8.17 -16.20 28.94
C GLU A 486 8.29 -16.94 27.61
N LEU A 487 8.88 -18.15 27.62
CA LEU A 487 8.92 -19.02 26.43
C LEU A 487 7.52 -19.44 25.98
N ALA A 488 6.65 -19.78 26.92
CA ALA A 488 5.26 -20.12 26.63
C ALA A 488 4.52 -18.93 25.99
N GLN A 489 4.76 -17.71 26.48
CA GLN A 489 4.22 -16.48 25.90
C GLN A 489 4.75 -16.24 24.49
N ASP A 490 6.06 -16.34 24.27
CA ASP A 490 6.70 -16.16 22.97
C ASP A 490 6.14 -17.15 21.93
N MET A 491 5.97 -18.42 22.32
CA MET A 491 5.43 -19.46 21.42
C MET A 491 3.92 -19.32 21.19
N ALA A 492 3.15 -18.85 22.18
CA ALA A 492 1.75 -18.52 21.99
C ALA A 492 1.53 -17.30 21.06
N ALA A 493 2.51 -16.40 21.01
CA ALA A 493 2.49 -15.16 20.23
C ALA A 493 2.90 -15.32 18.76
N GLN A 494 3.24 -16.52 18.29
CA GLN A 494 3.78 -16.71 16.93
C GLN A 494 2.74 -16.44 15.83
N SER A 495 3.14 -15.75 14.76
CA SER A 495 2.30 -15.36 13.63
C SER A 495 2.16 -16.50 12.61
N LEU A 496 1.60 -17.63 13.04
CA LEU A 496 1.23 -18.75 12.16
C LEU A 496 -0.29 -18.88 12.14
N ALA A 497 -0.87 -19.16 10.96
CA ALA A 497 -2.32 -19.25 10.82
C ALA A 497 -2.89 -20.50 11.51
N ARG A 498 -3.45 -20.36 12.73
CA ARG A 498 -4.29 -21.37 13.39
C ARG A 498 -5.45 -20.71 14.14
N ASN A 499 -6.68 -21.17 13.90
CA ASN A 499 -7.88 -20.56 14.49
C ASN A 499 -8.29 -21.12 15.86
N GLU A 500 -7.68 -22.23 16.35
CA GLU A 500 -8.21 -22.95 17.53
C GLU A 500 -7.16 -23.46 18.54
N HIS A 501 -5.85 -23.33 18.26
CA HIS A 501 -4.76 -23.81 19.13
C HIS A 501 -3.58 -22.83 19.10
N PRO A 502 -2.69 -22.84 20.12
CA PRO A 502 -1.46 -22.08 20.04
C PRO A 502 -0.72 -22.44 18.74
N PRO A 503 -0.16 -21.44 18.05
CA PRO A 503 0.47 -21.60 16.74
C PRO A 503 1.64 -22.60 16.78
N VAL A 504 2.28 -22.74 17.95
CA VAL A 504 3.39 -23.66 18.22
C VAL A 504 3.14 -24.43 19.52
N GLU A 505 3.27 -25.76 19.47
CA GLU A 505 3.22 -26.63 20.66
C GLU A 505 4.58 -26.60 21.38
N LEU A 506 4.62 -26.29 22.67
CA LEU A 506 5.88 -26.20 23.45
C LEU A 506 6.02 -27.41 24.39
N LEU A 507 7.12 -28.15 24.26
CA LEU A 507 7.41 -29.39 25.01
C LEU A 507 8.78 -29.36 25.69
N THR A 508 8.97 -30.18 26.72
CA THR A 508 10.30 -30.57 27.19
C THR A 508 10.93 -31.64 26.29
N TRP A 509 12.25 -31.82 26.36
CA TRP A 509 12.93 -32.92 25.66
C TRP A 509 12.40 -34.31 26.05
N GLU A 510 12.02 -34.52 27.32
CA GLU A 510 11.40 -35.76 27.78
C GLU A 510 10.04 -36.01 27.11
N GLN A 511 9.19 -34.98 27.06
CA GLN A 511 7.88 -35.05 26.41
C GLN A 511 8.00 -35.29 24.90
N LEU A 512 8.97 -34.63 24.25
CA LEU A 512 9.27 -34.84 22.84
C LEU A 512 9.72 -36.28 22.57
N GLY A 513 10.62 -36.82 23.40
CA GLY A 513 11.08 -38.21 23.29
C GLY A 513 9.94 -39.22 23.47
N ALA A 514 9.05 -38.98 24.45
CA ALA A 514 7.86 -39.81 24.66
C ALA A 514 6.91 -39.77 23.46
N ARG A 515 6.68 -38.59 22.87
CA ARG A 515 5.89 -38.42 21.65
C ARG A 515 6.52 -39.14 20.45
N ALA A 516 7.83 -39.02 20.27
CA ALA A 516 8.55 -39.64 19.17
C ALA A 516 8.54 -41.18 19.24
N ALA A 517 8.39 -41.75 20.45
CA ALA A 517 8.27 -43.18 20.68
C ALA A 517 6.84 -43.72 20.46
N ASP A 518 5.82 -42.86 20.40
CA ASP A 518 4.43 -43.27 20.17
C ASP A 518 4.15 -43.41 18.67
N PRO A 519 3.89 -44.63 18.16
CA PRO A 519 3.60 -44.85 16.73
C PRO A 519 2.25 -44.25 16.28
N LEU A 520 1.38 -43.84 17.21
CA LEU A 520 0.11 -43.19 16.91
C LEU A 520 0.21 -41.66 16.90
N ALA A 521 1.32 -41.08 17.36
CA ALA A 521 1.49 -39.64 17.38
C ALA A 521 1.58 -39.08 15.95
N GLN A 522 0.93 -37.94 15.72
CA GLN A 522 1.08 -37.23 14.45
C GLN A 522 2.55 -36.81 14.26
N PRO A 523 3.14 -37.09 13.08
CA PRO A 523 4.50 -36.66 12.75
C PRO A 523 4.67 -35.15 12.90
N ILE A 524 5.84 -34.73 13.40
CA ILE A 524 6.21 -33.32 13.51
C ILE A 524 6.70 -32.86 12.14
N ASP A 525 6.11 -31.80 11.60
CA ASP A 525 6.60 -31.21 10.34
C ASP A 525 7.78 -30.29 10.58
N VAL A 526 7.70 -29.42 11.60
CA VAL A 526 8.77 -28.49 11.98
C VAL A 526 9.07 -28.59 13.47
N LEU A 527 10.32 -28.90 13.81
CA LEU A 527 10.82 -28.86 15.19
C LEU A 527 11.71 -27.63 15.39
N LEU A 528 11.46 -26.88 16.47
CA LEU A 528 12.21 -25.70 16.90
C LEU A 528 12.89 -25.96 18.26
N PRO A 529 14.18 -26.29 18.32
CA PRO A 529 14.92 -26.28 19.57
C PRO A 529 15.09 -24.84 20.07
N LEU A 530 14.76 -24.58 21.33
CA LEU A 530 14.81 -23.25 21.96
C LEU A 530 15.62 -23.27 23.27
N THR A 531 15.89 -22.08 23.80
CA THR A 531 16.49 -21.86 25.13
C THR A 531 15.76 -20.77 25.89
N ASP A 532 15.74 -20.87 27.22
CA ASP A 532 15.21 -19.82 28.11
C ASP A 532 16.14 -18.60 28.25
N GLN A 533 17.33 -18.66 27.64
CA GLN A 533 18.31 -17.57 27.60
C GLN A 533 18.09 -16.60 26.42
N ARG A 534 17.01 -16.77 25.66
CA ARG A 534 16.64 -15.92 24.51
C ARG A 534 15.15 -15.57 24.57
N ARG A 535 14.80 -14.47 23.92
CA ARG A 535 13.42 -14.10 23.59
C ARG A 535 13.19 -14.28 22.10
N TYR A 536 12.01 -14.78 21.75
CA TYR A 536 11.63 -15.10 20.38
C TYR A 536 10.44 -14.23 19.98
N GLY A 537 10.65 -13.38 18.98
CA GLY A 537 9.62 -12.48 18.48
C GLY A 537 8.49 -13.23 17.77
N PRO A 538 7.34 -12.56 17.53
CA PRO A 538 6.16 -13.18 16.91
C PRO A 538 6.40 -13.86 15.57
N HIS A 539 7.42 -13.45 14.83
CA HIS A 539 7.69 -13.98 13.50
C HIS A 539 8.74 -15.10 13.45
N TYR A 540 9.35 -15.47 14.57
CA TYR A 540 10.48 -16.40 14.61
C TYR A 540 10.18 -17.74 13.92
N ALA A 541 9.08 -18.41 14.33
CA ALA A 541 8.66 -19.67 13.74
C ALA A 541 8.17 -19.48 12.29
N ALA A 542 7.52 -18.36 12.00
CA ALA A 542 6.97 -18.04 10.70
C ALA A 542 8.06 -17.86 9.63
N ASP A 543 9.19 -17.26 9.99
CA ASP A 543 10.36 -17.13 9.12
C ASP A 543 10.94 -18.51 8.74
N HIS A 544 11.06 -19.42 9.71
CA HIS A 544 11.53 -20.79 9.47
C HIS A 544 10.57 -21.59 8.59
N VAL A 545 9.26 -21.50 8.87
CA VAL A 545 8.22 -22.15 8.04
C VAL A 545 8.26 -21.60 6.61
N ALA A 546 8.35 -20.28 6.44
CA ALA A 546 8.50 -19.65 5.13
C ALA A 546 9.76 -20.17 4.42
N ALA A 547 10.89 -20.30 5.13
CA ALA A 547 12.11 -20.85 4.57
C ALA A 547 11.96 -22.27 4.02
N PHE A 548 11.22 -23.16 4.68
CA PHE A 548 10.96 -24.49 4.12
C PHE A 548 10.06 -24.47 2.86
N ARG A 549 9.43 -23.35 2.51
CA ARG A 549 8.60 -23.23 1.30
C ARG A 549 9.37 -22.80 0.05
N TYR A 550 10.64 -22.38 0.17
CA TYR A 550 11.41 -21.93 -0.99
C TYR A 550 12.81 -22.53 -1.13
N GLN A 551 13.21 -23.41 -0.22
CA GLN A 551 14.47 -24.16 -0.30
C GLN A 551 14.33 -25.59 0.26
N SER A 552 15.32 -26.44 -0.03
CA SER A 552 15.27 -27.91 0.16
C SER A 552 16.27 -28.48 1.18
N ALA A 553 16.93 -27.65 1.98
CA ALA A 553 17.62 -28.11 3.17
C ALA A 553 16.59 -28.55 4.22
N THR A 554 16.89 -29.64 4.92
CA THR A 554 16.06 -30.17 6.01
C THR A 554 16.24 -29.39 7.31
N ILE A 555 17.24 -28.52 7.37
CA ILE A 555 17.52 -27.67 8.52
C ILE A 555 17.62 -26.24 8.04
N THR A 556 16.98 -25.33 8.76
CA THR A 556 17.19 -23.89 8.62
C THR A 556 17.78 -23.35 9.93
N THR A 557 18.48 -22.23 9.88
CA THR A 557 19.01 -21.58 11.08
C THR A 557 18.91 -20.07 10.92
N LYS A 558 18.44 -19.38 11.96
CA LYS A 558 18.56 -17.92 12.04
C LYS A 558 20.00 -17.56 12.36
N LEU A 559 20.45 -16.43 11.85
CA LEU A 559 21.76 -15.87 12.19
C LEU A 559 21.67 -15.08 13.51
N ASP A 560 22.79 -14.89 14.19
CA ASP A 560 22.88 -14.08 15.40
C ASP A 560 23.67 -12.80 15.13
N GLY A 561 23.47 -11.77 15.96
CA GLY A 561 24.14 -10.48 15.84
C GLY A 561 23.34 -9.42 15.07
N THR A 562 24.05 -8.43 14.51
CA THR A 562 23.46 -7.29 13.80
C THR A 562 23.30 -7.59 12.31
N ALA A 563 22.48 -6.80 11.59
CA ALA A 563 22.40 -6.89 10.14
C ALA A 563 23.80 -6.87 9.47
N ALA A 564 24.70 -6.00 9.90
CA ALA A 564 26.05 -5.91 9.33
C ALA A 564 26.88 -7.19 9.51
N ALA A 565 26.72 -7.89 10.64
CA ALA A 565 27.44 -9.13 10.92
C ALA A 565 26.85 -10.35 10.18
N ALA A 566 25.53 -10.37 10.02
CA ALA A 566 24.81 -11.49 9.44
C ALA A 566 24.61 -11.40 7.92
N ASP A 567 24.65 -10.19 7.32
CA ASP A 567 24.20 -9.95 5.95
C ASP A 567 24.88 -10.87 4.93
N ALA A 568 26.20 -10.98 4.99
CA ALA A 568 26.98 -11.75 4.01
C ALA A 568 26.66 -13.25 4.04
N ASP A 569 26.22 -13.79 5.17
CA ASP A 569 25.91 -15.23 5.34
C ASP A 569 24.42 -15.54 5.11
N ALA A 570 23.55 -14.53 5.13
CA ALA A 570 22.11 -14.71 5.02
C ALA A 570 21.70 -15.21 3.63
N HIS A 571 20.65 -16.03 3.62
CA HIS A 571 20.08 -16.69 2.45
C HIS A 571 21.05 -17.60 1.68
N GLN A 572 22.00 -18.24 2.37
CA GLN A 572 22.94 -19.20 1.78
C GLN A 572 22.81 -20.59 2.38
N HIS A 573 23.22 -21.61 1.61
CA HIS A 573 23.43 -22.95 2.13
C HIS A 573 24.83 -23.07 2.73
N ARG A 574 24.91 -23.71 3.90
CA ARG A 574 26.17 -24.05 4.58
C ARG A 574 26.12 -25.48 5.12
N ARG A 575 27.26 -25.94 5.65
CA ARG A 575 27.33 -27.20 6.40
C ARG A 575 27.27 -26.90 7.89
N GLY A 576 26.37 -27.58 8.59
CA GLY A 576 26.18 -27.44 10.03
C GLY A 576 25.63 -26.07 10.44
N PHE A 577 25.56 -25.87 11.76
CA PHE A 577 25.08 -24.65 12.41
C PHE A 577 25.87 -24.40 13.70
N ALA A 578 25.91 -23.14 14.12
CA ALA A 578 26.65 -22.74 15.32
C ALA A 578 25.85 -22.95 16.62
N ASP A 579 24.54 -22.69 16.58
CA ASP A 579 23.66 -22.72 17.74
C ASP A 579 22.41 -23.55 17.42
N LEU A 580 22.22 -24.68 18.13
CA LEU A 580 21.05 -25.53 17.97
C LEU A 580 19.75 -24.76 18.23
N THR A 581 19.78 -23.81 19.16
CA THR A 581 18.60 -23.08 19.66
C THR A 581 18.09 -22.00 18.71
N LEU A 582 18.76 -21.85 17.56
CA LEU A 582 18.38 -20.98 16.45
C LEU A 582 17.98 -21.78 15.20
N THR A 583 17.86 -23.10 15.31
CA THR A 583 17.55 -23.98 14.18
C THR A 583 16.08 -24.33 14.08
N ALA A 584 15.63 -24.69 12.89
CA ALA A 584 14.39 -25.43 12.68
C ALA A 584 14.67 -26.65 11.83
N TRP A 585 13.94 -27.74 12.09
CA TRP A 585 14.16 -29.04 11.45
C TRP A 585 12.89 -29.52 10.78
N TRP A 586 12.99 -29.84 9.49
CA TRP A 586 11.91 -30.42 8.70
C TRP A 586 11.85 -31.94 8.89
N ARG A 587 10.76 -32.44 9.46
CA ARG A 587 10.47 -33.87 9.69
C ARG A 587 11.69 -34.67 10.20
N PRO A 588 12.29 -34.28 11.34
CA PRO A 588 13.43 -34.99 11.91
C PRO A 588 13.06 -36.45 12.23
N GLU A 589 14.02 -37.36 12.04
CA GLU A 589 13.82 -38.78 12.36
C GLU A 589 13.59 -38.98 13.86
N ALA A 590 12.68 -39.88 14.24
CA ALA A 590 12.36 -40.16 15.64
C ALA A 590 13.60 -40.53 16.49
N ALA A 591 14.58 -41.22 15.90
CA ALA A 591 15.84 -41.57 16.55
C ALA A 591 16.72 -40.35 16.91
N ALA A 592 16.52 -39.20 16.25
CA ALA A 592 17.21 -37.96 16.56
C ALA A 592 16.57 -37.17 17.71
N LEU A 593 15.32 -37.49 18.07
CA LEU A 593 14.49 -36.73 19.02
C LEU A 593 14.67 -37.16 20.49
N VAL A 594 15.81 -37.75 20.83
CA VAL A 594 16.06 -38.33 22.16
C VAL A 594 16.65 -37.31 23.13
N THR A 595 17.65 -36.55 22.70
CA THR A 595 18.30 -35.50 23.51
C THR A 595 18.78 -34.37 22.59
N PRO A 596 19.00 -33.15 23.12
CA PRO A 596 19.56 -32.06 22.32
C PRO A 596 20.92 -32.42 21.70
N ALA A 597 21.76 -33.19 22.41
CA ALA A 597 23.06 -33.62 21.90
C ALA A 597 22.96 -34.59 20.70
N VAL A 598 22.00 -35.51 20.73
CA VAL A 598 21.75 -36.46 19.63
C VAL A 598 21.21 -35.72 18.41
N LEU A 599 20.24 -34.81 18.60
CA LEU A 599 19.74 -33.98 17.51
C LEU A 599 20.87 -33.14 16.91
N ALA A 600 21.66 -32.46 17.74
CA ALA A 600 22.79 -31.67 17.28
C ALA A 600 23.78 -32.49 16.45
N ALA A 601 24.18 -33.66 16.94
CA ALA A 601 25.10 -34.55 16.23
C ALA A 601 24.56 -34.99 14.87
N SER A 602 23.25 -35.19 14.73
CA SER A 602 22.62 -35.57 13.46
C SER A 602 22.67 -34.47 12.38
N GLY A 603 22.89 -33.21 12.78
CA GLY A 603 22.86 -32.05 11.87
C GLY A 603 24.20 -31.39 11.59
N GLN A 604 25.29 -31.78 12.25
CA GLN A 604 26.58 -31.10 12.10
C GLN A 604 27.16 -31.16 10.68
N ASP A 605 26.95 -32.27 9.98
CA ASP A 605 27.38 -32.43 8.58
C ASP A 605 26.25 -32.18 7.57
N ALA A 606 25.04 -31.85 8.05
CA ALA A 606 23.89 -31.62 7.19
C ALA A 606 24.02 -30.31 6.41
N ARG A 607 23.35 -30.24 5.27
CA ARG A 607 23.13 -28.99 4.56
C ARG A 607 22.10 -28.17 5.33
N VAL A 608 22.47 -26.95 5.71
CA VAL A 608 21.65 -26.03 6.49
C VAL A 608 21.44 -24.76 5.68
N TYR A 609 20.22 -24.25 5.65
CA TYR A 609 19.92 -22.95 5.07
C TYR A 609 19.98 -21.84 6.14
N ALA A 610 20.81 -20.83 5.90
CA ALA A 610 20.92 -19.65 6.74
C ALA A 610 19.83 -18.63 6.40
N VAL A 611 18.98 -18.33 7.37
CA VAL A 611 17.99 -17.24 7.32
C VAL A 611 18.64 -15.98 7.94
N ASP A 612 18.01 -14.81 7.82
CA ASP A 612 18.47 -13.56 8.43
C ASP A 612 18.53 -13.60 9.97
N HIS A 613 18.98 -12.50 10.57
CA HIS A 613 19.19 -12.36 12.02
C HIS A 613 17.95 -11.98 12.84
N LEU A 614 16.81 -11.74 12.20
CA LEU A 614 15.65 -11.09 12.82
C LEU A 614 14.88 -12.03 13.78
N GLY A 615 13.96 -11.48 14.56
CA GLY A 615 12.96 -12.28 15.29
C GLY A 615 13.47 -13.02 16.53
N HIS A 616 14.69 -12.77 17.00
CA HIS A 616 15.16 -13.24 18.31
C HIS A 616 16.14 -12.26 18.95
N ALA A 617 16.33 -12.36 20.27
CA ALA A 617 17.31 -11.59 21.02
C ALA A 617 17.86 -12.40 22.20
N GLY A 618 19.18 -12.38 22.39
CA GLY A 618 19.85 -13.02 23.54
C GLY A 618 19.71 -12.24 24.84
N ALA A 619 19.78 -12.94 25.99
CA ALA A 619 19.69 -12.33 27.32
C ALA A 619 20.67 -11.17 27.52
N ALA A 620 21.93 -11.30 27.09
CA ALA A 620 22.93 -10.24 27.18
C ALA A 620 22.58 -9.02 26.30
N THR A 621 21.93 -9.18 25.16
CA THR A 621 21.45 -8.06 24.32
C THR A 621 20.26 -7.36 24.96
N ILE A 622 19.40 -8.12 25.65
CA ILE A 622 18.29 -7.58 26.43
C ILE A 622 18.85 -6.77 27.62
N GLU A 623 19.85 -7.29 28.34
CA GLU A 623 20.49 -6.63 29.49
C GLU A 623 21.40 -5.45 29.10
N ALA A 624 22.20 -5.58 28.04
CA ALA A 624 23.17 -4.56 27.58
C ALA A 624 22.52 -3.37 26.88
N SER A 625 21.22 -3.45 26.55
CA SER A 625 20.46 -2.28 26.09
C SER A 625 20.39 -1.16 27.14
N GLY A 626 20.84 -1.40 28.38
CA GLY A 626 20.91 -0.40 29.47
C GLY A 626 19.55 0.01 30.02
N VAL A 627 18.50 -0.29 29.25
CA VAL A 627 17.12 -0.41 29.63
C VAL A 627 16.94 -1.88 30.02
N THR A 628 16.99 -2.19 31.33
CA THR A 628 16.20 -3.34 31.82
C THR A 628 14.84 -3.14 31.18
N PRO A 629 14.23 -4.10 30.43
CA PRO A 629 12.94 -3.83 29.83
C PRO A 629 12.07 -3.30 30.96
N ALA A 630 11.78 -1.99 30.92
CA ALA A 630 10.72 -1.48 31.76
C ALA A 630 9.57 -2.38 31.35
N PRO A 631 8.94 -3.11 32.28
CA PRO A 631 7.66 -3.74 31.95
C PRO A 631 6.89 -2.65 31.21
N LEU A 632 6.51 -2.89 29.94
CA LEU A 632 5.68 -1.92 29.22
C LEU A 632 4.62 -1.50 30.22
N PRO A 633 4.42 -0.19 30.45
CA PRO A 633 3.54 0.21 31.52
C PRO A 633 2.23 -0.56 31.41
N HIS A 634 1.99 -1.43 32.38
CA HIS A 634 0.94 -2.42 32.26
C HIS A 634 -0.41 -1.69 32.41
N PRO A 635 -1.51 -2.31 31.98
CA PRO A 635 -2.85 -1.82 32.27
C PRO A 635 -3.00 -1.38 33.74
N GLY A 636 -3.03 -0.06 33.99
CA GLY A 636 -3.13 0.50 35.34
C GLY A 636 -1.88 1.18 35.89
N ASP A 637 -0.84 1.36 35.08
CA ASP A 637 0.35 2.12 35.49
C ASP A 637 0.03 3.59 35.78
N ASP A 638 0.75 4.15 36.76
CA ASP A 638 0.59 5.53 37.19
C ASP A 638 0.97 6.49 36.06
N LEU A 639 -0.04 7.11 35.46
CA LEU A 639 0.12 8.10 34.40
C LEU A 639 1.07 9.24 34.82
N ALA A 640 1.16 9.54 36.12
CA ALA A 640 2.11 10.53 36.63
C ALA A 640 3.57 10.07 36.50
N ALA A 641 3.84 8.78 36.72
CA ALA A 641 5.18 8.20 36.55
C ALA A 641 5.61 8.23 35.08
N VAL A 642 4.73 7.81 34.17
CA VAL A 642 4.98 7.86 32.72
C VAL A 642 5.17 9.30 32.25
N LYS A 643 4.37 10.24 32.76
CA LYS A 643 4.54 11.67 32.46
C LYS A 643 5.90 12.20 32.92
N ALA A 644 6.39 11.75 34.07
CA ALA A 644 7.72 12.12 34.56
C ALA A 644 8.84 11.53 33.68
N GLU A 645 8.67 10.28 33.20
CA GLU A 645 9.59 9.66 32.24
C GLU A 645 9.61 10.41 30.91
N VAL A 646 8.44 10.66 30.31
CA VAL A 646 8.31 11.44 29.06
C VAL A 646 8.97 12.81 29.20
N PHE A 647 8.76 13.50 30.33
CA PHE A 647 9.43 14.77 30.61
C PHE A 647 10.96 14.62 30.72
N ALA A 648 11.44 13.62 31.46
CA ALA A 648 12.87 13.38 31.62
C ALA A 648 13.55 13.06 30.29
N THR A 649 12.94 12.22 29.45
CA THR A 649 13.41 11.89 28.10
C THR A 649 13.45 13.12 27.21
N ALA A 650 12.38 13.93 27.20
CA ALA A 650 12.34 15.16 26.41
C ALA A 650 13.46 16.15 26.78
N GLN A 651 13.78 16.27 28.08
CA GLN A 651 14.88 17.12 28.55
C GLN A 651 16.25 16.53 28.22
N ALA A 652 16.46 15.23 28.47
CA ALA A 652 17.73 14.55 28.27
C ALA A 652 18.15 14.56 26.79
N GLU A 653 17.20 14.31 25.89
CA GLU A 653 17.42 14.23 24.44
C GLU A 653 17.17 15.57 23.71
N GLN A 654 16.87 16.65 24.43
CA GLN A 654 16.60 18.00 23.88
C GLN A 654 15.52 18.01 22.78
N LEU A 655 14.41 17.31 23.04
CA LEU A 655 13.35 17.12 22.06
C LEU A 655 12.51 18.40 21.91
N GLU A 656 12.21 18.78 20.66
CA GLU A 656 11.53 20.05 20.34
C GLU A 656 10.03 19.84 20.03
N LEU A 657 9.69 18.68 19.46
CA LEU A 657 8.36 18.36 18.94
C LEU A 657 7.98 16.94 19.36
N SER A 658 6.77 16.76 19.91
CA SER A 658 6.19 15.43 20.14
C SER A 658 5.24 15.04 19.00
N VAL A 659 5.40 13.82 18.51
CA VAL A 659 4.47 13.17 17.56
C VAL A 659 3.76 12.06 18.32
N ILE A 660 2.45 12.24 18.54
CA ILE A 660 1.61 11.23 19.20
C ILE A 660 1.12 10.24 18.16
N VAL A 661 1.44 8.96 18.34
CA VAL A 661 1.04 7.86 17.45
C VAL A 661 0.05 6.94 18.17
N PRO A 662 -1.26 7.01 17.86
CA PRO A 662 -2.28 6.18 18.49
C PRO A 662 -2.33 4.78 17.84
N ILE A 663 -2.13 3.73 18.63
CA ILE A 663 -1.90 2.37 18.10
C ILE A 663 -2.99 1.41 18.56
N TYR A 664 -3.50 0.59 17.65
CA TYR A 664 -4.33 -0.57 17.99
C TYR A 664 -4.27 -1.61 16.87
N ASN A 665 -3.66 -2.78 17.14
CA ASN A 665 -3.56 -3.93 16.22
C ASN A 665 -3.03 -3.59 14.81
N ASN A 666 -2.05 -2.68 14.70
CA ASN A 666 -1.49 -2.19 13.42
C ASN A 666 0.06 -2.12 13.46
N GLY A 667 0.73 -3.12 14.03
CA GLY A 667 2.19 -3.14 14.22
C GLY A 667 3.01 -2.98 12.93
N ASP A 668 2.61 -3.68 11.86
CA ASP A 668 3.33 -3.62 10.58
C ASP A 668 3.23 -2.25 9.92
N HIS A 669 2.03 -1.63 9.94
CA HIS A 669 1.83 -0.26 9.48
C HIS A 669 2.62 0.73 10.33
N LEU A 670 2.53 0.64 11.66
CA LEU A 670 3.30 1.47 12.58
C LEU A 670 4.78 1.48 12.20
N ARG A 671 5.37 0.30 11.99
CA ARG A 671 6.79 0.15 11.66
C ARG A 671 7.14 0.70 10.29
N HIS A 672 6.46 0.22 9.25
CA HIS A 672 6.87 0.42 7.86
C HIS A 672 6.29 1.68 7.21
N LYS A 673 5.29 2.31 7.85
CA LYS A 673 4.65 3.55 7.41
C LYS A 673 4.97 4.70 8.36
N ALA A 674 4.23 4.82 9.46
CA ALA A 674 4.32 5.98 10.34
C ALA A 674 5.74 6.18 10.91
N PHE A 675 6.27 5.17 11.60
CA PHE A 675 7.60 5.27 12.21
C PHE A 675 8.71 5.43 11.17
N ALA A 676 8.67 4.64 10.09
CA ALA A 676 9.58 4.77 8.97
C ALA A 676 9.58 6.18 8.35
N SER A 677 8.41 6.81 8.22
CA SER A 677 8.28 8.17 7.70
C SER A 677 8.86 9.23 8.63
N LEU A 678 8.71 9.07 9.95
CA LEU A 678 9.33 9.93 10.95
C LEU A 678 10.85 9.76 10.95
N ARG A 679 11.33 8.51 10.86
CA ARG A 679 12.75 8.15 10.93
C ARG A 679 13.57 8.69 9.76
N ARG A 680 12.98 8.74 8.55
CA ARG A 680 13.66 9.30 7.37
C ARG A 680 13.85 10.82 7.46
N SER A 681 13.15 11.50 8.37
CA SER A 681 13.35 12.93 8.64
C SER A 681 14.73 13.20 9.23
N PRO A 682 15.49 14.19 8.71
CA PRO A 682 16.76 14.60 9.31
C PRO A 682 16.61 15.19 10.72
N HIS A 683 15.37 15.43 11.17
CA HIS A 683 15.05 15.94 12.49
C HIS A 683 14.53 14.88 13.45
N PHE A 684 14.49 13.61 13.04
CA PHE A 684 14.09 12.49 13.91
C PHE A 684 14.76 12.51 15.30
N PRO A 685 16.08 12.76 15.46
CA PRO A 685 16.71 12.80 16.79
C PRO A 685 16.16 13.88 17.74
N ARG A 686 15.50 14.93 17.21
CA ARG A 686 14.88 16.01 18.00
C ARG A 686 13.35 15.85 18.13
N THR A 687 12.83 14.74 17.64
CA THR A 687 11.41 14.38 17.66
C THR A 687 11.15 13.39 18.77
N HIS A 688 10.24 13.73 19.69
CA HIS A 688 9.72 12.76 20.64
C HIS A 688 8.60 11.95 19.99
N VAL A 689 8.85 10.68 19.69
CA VAL A 689 7.79 9.79 19.19
C VAL A 689 7.12 9.13 20.39
N LEU A 690 5.87 9.49 20.63
CA LEU A 690 5.08 8.95 21.74
C LEU A 690 4.08 7.91 21.22
N LEU A 691 4.44 6.64 21.39
CA LEU A 691 3.62 5.49 20.99
C LEU A 691 2.57 5.22 22.07
N VAL A 692 1.29 5.38 21.74
CA VAL A 692 0.20 5.15 22.70
C VAL A 692 -0.67 3.99 22.25
N ASP A 693 -0.39 2.79 22.77
CA ASP A 693 -1.13 1.56 22.49
C ASP A 693 -2.46 1.56 23.26
N ASP A 694 -3.56 1.46 22.53
CA ASP A 694 -4.92 1.43 23.04
C ASP A 694 -5.35 0.05 23.59
N GLY A 695 -4.38 -0.79 23.94
CA GLY A 695 -4.60 -2.14 24.45
C GLY A 695 -4.71 -3.18 23.35
N SER A 696 -3.74 -3.16 22.42
CA SER A 696 -3.62 -4.13 21.33
C SER A 696 -3.60 -5.56 21.85
N THR A 697 -4.25 -6.45 21.10
CA THR A 697 -4.32 -7.89 21.34
C THR A 697 -3.49 -8.68 20.34
N ASP A 698 -3.13 -8.05 19.22
CA ASP A 698 -2.21 -8.60 18.25
C ASP A 698 -0.76 -8.62 18.81
N PRO A 699 -0.11 -9.80 18.89
CA PRO A 699 1.25 -9.90 19.42
C PRO A 699 2.29 -9.14 18.59
N VAL A 700 2.10 -9.02 17.27
CA VAL A 700 3.03 -8.30 16.38
C VAL A 700 3.09 -6.82 16.73
N THR A 701 1.93 -6.22 17.00
CA THR A 701 1.81 -4.83 17.43
C THR A 701 2.49 -4.60 18.77
N VAL A 702 2.25 -5.46 19.75
CA VAL A 702 2.89 -5.35 21.08
C VAL A 702 4.41 -5.43 20.95
N ALA A 703 4.91 -6.47 20.28
CA ALA A 703 6.35 -6.66 20.09
C ALA A 703 6.99 -5.48 19.33
N THR A 704 6.29 -4.90 18.35
CA THR A 704 6.78 -3.75 17.60
C THR A 704 6.89 -2.50 18.47
N VAL A 705 5.87 -2.20 19.29
CA VAL A 705 5.92 -1.06 20.22
C VAL A 705 7.06 -1.21 21.21
N GLU A 706 7.24 -2.41 21.77
CA GLU A 706 8.34 -2.73 22.69
C GLU A 706 9.71 -2.56 22.05
N GLU A 707 9.88 -3.09 20.84
CA GLU A 707 11.12 -3.00 20.09
C GLU A 707 11.47 -1.54 19.81
N LEU A 708 10.55 -0.77 19.23
CA LEU A 708 10.82 0.61 18.85
C LEU A 708 11.18 1.50 20.06
N ALA A 709 10.45 1.36 21.18
CA ALA A 709 10.75 2.11 22.40
C ALA A 709 12.10 1.72 23.01
N ARG A 710 12.53 0.46 22.89
CA ARG A 710 13.84 0.00 23.38
C ARG A 710 14.99 0.42 22.48
N THR A 711 14.76 0.48 21.17
CA THR A 711 15.80 0.74 20.18
C THR A 711 16.19 2.22 20.10
N TYR A 712 15.26 3.13 20.37
CA TYR A 712 15.45 4.56 20.11
C TYR A 712 15.20 5.41 21.37
N GLY A 713 16.22 6.16 21.82
CA GLY A 713 16.13 6.98 23.04
C GLY A 713 15.12 8.13 23.00
N ASN A 714 14.75 8.58 21.80
CA ASN A 714 13.73 9.61 21.58
C ASN A 714 12.30 9.03 21.43
N VAL A 715 12.10 7.74 21.72
CA VAL A 715 10.81 7.05 21.60
C VAL A 715 10.35 6.61 22.99
N THR A 716 9.10 6.90 23.34
CA THR A 716 8.48 6.43 24.58
C THR A 716 7.17 5.73 24.26
N ALA A 717 6.82 4.69 25.01
CA ALA A 717 5.59 3.94 24.81
C ALA A 717 4.71 3.93 26.06
N PHE A 718 3.41 4.02 25.87
CA PHE A 718 2.40 3.83 26.89
C PHE A 718 1.33 2.85 26.41
N ARG A 719 0.84 1.97 27.29
CA ARG A 719 -0.16 0.96 26.94
C ARG A 719 -1.36 0.98 27.88
N HIS A 720 -2.56 1.08 27.31
CA HIS A 720 -3.82 0.92 28.03
C HIS A 720 -4.16 -0.55 28.28
N GLY A 721 -5.18 -0.78 29.12
CA GLY A 721 -5.85 -2.08 29.26
C GLY A 721 -6.33 -2.68 27.94
N THR A 722 -6.26 -4.01 27.84
CA THR A 722 -6.62 -4.76 26.63
C THR A 722 -8.05 -4.49 26.17
N GLY A 723 -8.28 -4.51 24.86
CA GLY A 723 -9.63 -4.51 24.27
C GLY A 723 -10.00 -3.27 23.46
N GLY A 724 -9.10 -2.29 23.33
CA GLY A 724 -9.37 -1.07 22.56
C GLY A 724 -10.38 -0.15 23.23
N SER A 725 -10.36 1.14 22.89
CA SER A 725 -11.40 2.10 23.28
C SER A 725 -12.50 2.25 22.23
N GLY A 726 -12.34 1.60 21.09
CA GLY A 726 -13.25 1.66 19.94
C GLY A 726 -12.97 2.80 18.96
N SER A 727 -12.01 3.69 19.26
CA SER A 727 -11.50 4.76 18.39
C SER A 727 -10.06 5.16 18.78
N ALA A 728 -9.40 5.98 17.97
CA ALA A 728 -8.10 6.57 18.33
C ALA A 728 -8.21 7.72 19.37
N SER A 729 -9.38 7.98 19.93
CA SER A 729 -9.61 9.12 20.84
C SER A 729 -8.87 8.97 22.17
N ARG A 730 -8.98 7.81 22.83
CA ARG A 730 -8.32 7.55 24.12
C ARG A 730 -6.79 7.69 24.00
N PRO A 731 -6.11 7.02 23.06
CA PRO A 731 -4.65 7.14 22.95
C PRO A 731 -4.20 8.55 22.54
N ARG A 732 -4.96 9.28 21.71
CA ARG A 732 -4.64 10.69 21.38
C ARG A 732 -4.77 11.61 22.59
N ASN A 733 -5.82 11.47 23.39
CA ASN A 733 -6.01 12.25 24.62
C ASN A 733 -4.88 11.98 25.63
N THR A 734 -4.55 10.70 25.85
CA THR A 734 -3.47 10.29 26.75
C THR A 734 -2.13 10.79 26.25
N GLY A 735 -1.84 10.68 24.95
CA GLY A 735 -0.61 11.21 24.37
C GLY A 735 -0.46 12.72 24.58
N LEU A 736 -1.55 13.49 24.40
CA LEU A 736 -1.53 14.93 24.64
C LEU A 736 -1.28 15.25 26.12
N GLU A 737 -1.86 14.49 27.05
CA GLU A 737 -1.64 14.68 28.49
C GLU A 737 -0.20 14.39 28.93
N LEU A 738 0.42 13.39 28.29
CA LEU A 738 1.80 12.97 28.55
C LEU A 738 2.85 13.92 27.94
N THR A 739 2.53 14.57 26.82
CA THR A 739 3.47 15.41 26.06
C THR A 739 4.14 16.49 26.92
N ALA A 740 5.47 16.61 26.78
CA ALA A 740 6.31 17.54 27.55
C ALA A 740 7.11 18.54 26.70
N THR A 741 7.16 18.37 25.37
CA THR A 741 7.88 19.26 24.44
C THR A 741 7.10 20.56 24.18
N GLU A 742 7.76 21.60 23.65
CA GLU A 742 7.11 22.88 23.33
C GLU A 742 5.99 22.72 22.27
N PHE A 743 6.19 21.82 21.31
CA PHE A 743 5.26 21.58 20.22
C PHE A 743 4.73 20.15 20.20
N VAL A 744 3.53 19.96 19.64
CA VAL A 744 2.86 18.66 19.52
C VAL A 744 2.13 18.51 18.18
N THR A 745 2.11 17.28 17.66
CA THR A 745 1.31 16.84 16.50
C THR A 745 0.84 15.38 16.70
N TYR A 746 0.06 14.88 15.74
CA TYR A 746 -0.43 13.50 15.68
C TYR A 746 -0.06 12.87 14.34
N LEU A 747 0.15 11.55 14.35
CA LEU A 747 0.32 10.76 13.12
C LEU A 747 -0.31 9.37 13.34
N ASP A 748 -1.26 8.98 12.50
CA ASP A 748 -1.86 7.65 12.57
C ASP A 748 -0.89 6.58 12.03
N PRO A 749 -0.93 5.32 12.54
CA PRO A 749 0.07 4.30 12.25
C PRO A 749 0.09 3.86 10.77
N ASP A 750 -1.01 4.06 10.05
CA ASP A 750 -1.17 3.75 8.62
C ASP A 750 -0.91 4.93 7.68
N ASP A 751 -0.52 6.09 8.21
CA ASP A 751 -0.19 7.31 7.48
C ASP A 751 1.31 7.63 7.49
N GLU A 752 1.74 8.61 6.70
CA GLU A 752 3.16 8.97 6.54
C GLU A 752 3.39 10.50 6.61
N GLU A 753 4.40 10.93 7.37
CA GLU A 753 4.99 12.27 7.26
C GLU A 753 5.67 12.44 5.88
N LEU A 754 5.59 13.65 5.32
CA LEU A 754 6.23 14.01 4.05
C LEU A 754 7.26 15.14 4.24
N GLU A 755 8.46 14.96 3.70
CA GLU A 755 9.45 16.03 3.46
C GLU A 755 9.78 16.87 4.71
N ALA A 756 9.96 16.20 5.86
CA ALA A 756 10.12 16.82 7.19
C ALA A 756 9.02 17.87 7.52
N GLY A 757 7.81 17.62 7.04
CA GLY A 757 6.68 18.54 7.06
C GLY A 757 6.34 19.04 8.46
N TYR A 758 6.46 18.21 9.49
CA TYR A 758 6.17 18.63 10.85
C TYR A 758 7.20 19.61 11.39
N HIS A 759 8.47 19.43 11.07
CA HIS A 759 9.50 20.41 11.46
C HIS A 759 9.38 21.71 10.70
N LEU A 760 8.94 21.68 9.43
CA LEU A 760 8.59 22.89 8.72
C LEU A 760 7.47 23.65 9.44
N LEU A 761 6.40 22.98 9.87
CA LEU A 761 5.32 23.60 10.62
C LEU A 761 5.81 24.16 11.96
N GLN A 762 6.60 23.37 12.70
CA GLN A 762 7.19 23.76 13.98
C GLN A 762 8.05 25.04 13.85
N GLN A 763 8.97 25.09 12.89
CA GLN A 763 9.84 26.26 12.68
C GLN A 763 9.02 27.51 12.30
N ARG A 764 8.00 27.34 11.47
CA ARG A 764 7.11 28.44 11.05
C ARG A 764 6.28 28.97 12.21
N LEU A 765 5.84 28.09 13.11
CA LEU A 765 5.13 28.45 14.33
C LEU A 765 6.06 29.14 15.35
N ALA A 766 7.27 28.62 15.54
CA ALA A 766 8.27 29.22 16.43
C ALA A 766 8.62 30.66 16.03
N ALA A 767 8.69 30.95 14.73
CA ALA A 767 8.93 32.29 14.19
C ALA A 767 7.73 33.27 14.34
N LYS A 768 6.58 32.79 14.83
CA LYS A 768 5.34 33.54 14.97
C LYS A 768 4.76 33.34 16.38
N PRO A 769 5.28 34.04 17.40
CA PRO A 769 4.83 33.87 18.79
C PRO A 769 3.35 34.20 18.98
N ASP A 770 2.77 34.99 18.07
CA ASP A 770 1.35 35.35 18.13
C ASP A 770 0.38 34.24 17.70
N ALA A 771 0.88 33.16 17.10
CA ALA A 771 0.07 32.05 16.62
C ALA A 771 0.13 30.85 17.57
N GLU A 772 -0.99 30.14 17.67
CA GLU A 772 -1.13 28.97 18.55
C GLU A 772 -0.82 27.66 17.84
N PHE A 773 -1.03 27.60 16.52
CA PHE A 773 -0.69 26.43 15.71
C PHE A 773 -0.31 26.81 14.27
N ALA A 774 0.35 25.89 13.57
CA ALA A 774 0.61 25.95 12.15
C ALA A 774 -0.15 24.83 11.44
N LEU A 775 -0.69 25.12 10.25
CA LEU A 775 -1.50 24.20 9.47
C LEU A 775 -0.89 23.97 8.09
N GLY A 776 -0.51 22.73 7.82
CA GLY A 776 -0.02 22.26 6.53
C GLY A 776 -1.13 21.80 5.59
N THR A 777 -0.74 21.47 4.37
CA THR A 777 -1.61 20.84 3.38
C THR A 777 -1.58 19.32 3.54
N GLN A 778 -2.75 18.70 3.45
CA GLN A 778 -2.90 17.25 3.47
C GLN A 778 -2.86 16.67 2.04
N VAL A 779 -2.14 15.57 1.87
CA VAL A 779 -2.26 14.69 0.71
C VAL A 779 -3.18 13.52 1.07
N THR A 780 -4.00 13.06 0.12
CA THR A 780 -4.87 11.91 0.33
C THR A 780 -4.75 10.91 -0.81
N TRP A 781 -4.68 9.64 -0.43
CA TRP A 781 -4.92 8.50 -1.31
C TRP A 781 -6.25 7.86 -0.96
N THR A 782 -7.17 7.88 -1.91
CA THR A 782 -8.44 7.15 -1.80
C THR A 782 -8.54 6.21 -3.01
N ASN A 783 -9.50 6.41 -3.90
CA ASN A 783 -9.48 5.84 -5.25
C ASN A 783 -8.62 6.66 -6.23
N ARG A 784 -8.00 7.74 -5.75
CA ARG A 784 -7.12 8.63 -6.52
C ARG A 784 -6.23 9.45 -5.59
N TYR A 785 -5.16 10.02 -6.14
CA TYR A 785 -4.29 11.00 -5.49
C TYR A 785 -4.93 12.39 -5.46
N GLN A 786 -4.95 13.05 -4.31
CA GLN A 786 -5.40 14.44 -4.19
C GLN A 786 -4.54 15.22 -3.20
N VAL A 787 -4.11 16.42 -3.58
CA VAL A 787 -3.62 17.44 -2.66
C VAL A 787 -4.82 18.30 -2.25
N LEU A 788 -5.15 18.32 -0.96
CA LEU A 788 -6.32 19.05 -0.46
C LEU A 788 -5.98 20.55 -0.33
N PRO A 789 -6.70 21.46 -0.98
CA PRO A 789 -6.40 22.90 -0.87
C PRO A 789 -6.99 23.46 0.42
N VAL A 790 -6.45 23.03 1.57
CA VAL A 790 -7.01 23.30 2.90
C VAL A 790 -7.13 24.81 3.15
N HIS A 791 -6.12 25.59 2.76
CA HIS A 791 -6.10 27.04 2.94
C HIS A 791 -7.12 27.77 2.07
N ASP A 792 -7.41 27.29 0.86
CA ASP A 792 -8.45 27.87 0.00
C ASP A 792 -9.85 27.76 0.65
N TRP A 793 -10.08 26.69 1.42
CA TRP A 793 -11.33 26.49 2.14
C TRP A 793 -11.56 27.53 3.23
N TYR A 794 -10.48 28.17 3.69
CA TYR A 794 -10.46 29.15 4.77
C TYR A 794 -10.20 30.56 4.27
N SER A 795 -10.34 30.81 2.97
CA SER A 795 -10.17 32.12 2.32
C SER A 795 -11.07 33.24 2.90
N SER A 796 -12.11 32.90 3.66
CA SER A 796 -12.93 33.88 4.40
C SER A 796 -12.32 34.34 5.73
N ILE A 797 -11.24 33.72 6.19
CA ILE A 797 -10.50 34.12 7.39
C ILE A 797 -9.49 35.20 6.98
N GLU A 798 -9.41 36.27 7.76
CA GLU A 798 -8.53 37.39 7.47
C GLU A 798 -7.06 36.96 7.53
N ARG A 799 -6.27 37.36 6.52
CA ARG A 799 -4.85 37.06 6.42
C ARG A 799 -4.04 38.34 6.34
N TYR A 800 -3.18 38.58 7.33
CA TYR A 800 -2.20 39.67 7.33
C TYR A 800 -0.94 39.25 8.10
N GLU A 801 0.21 39.82 7.73
CA GLU A 801 1.52 39.51 8.33
C GLU A 801 1.91 38.02 8.31
N GLY A 802 1.38 37.28 7.33
CA GLY A 802 1.62 35.85 7.18
C GLY A 802 0.86 34.96 8.18
N LEU A 803 -0.10 35.53 8.92
CA LEU A 803 -0.98 34.83 9.85
C LEU A 803 -2.42 34.86 9.35
N CYS A 804 -3.19 33.85 9.72
CA CYS A 804 -4.63 33.82 9.60
C CYS A 804 -5.26 34.07 10.97
N TRP A 805 -6.30 34.90 11.02
CA TRP A 805 -6.91 35.39 12.26
C TRP A 805 -8.36 34.93 12.38
N PRO A 806 -8.61 33.74 12.96
CA PRO A 806 -9.96 33.29 13.25
C PRO A 806 -10.68 34.25 14.20
N THR A 807 -11.99 34.39 13.98
CA THR A 807 -12.91 35.06 14.89
C THR A 807 -14.01 34.08 15.25
N ARG A 808 -14.88 34.44 16.20
CA ARG A 808 -16.09 33.66 16.52
C ARG A 808 -16.93 33.31 15.27
N ASN A 809 -16.96 34.20 14.28
CA ASN A 809 -17.71 34.01 13.03
C ASN A 809 -16.97 33.16 11.99
N SER A 810 -15.68 32.89 12.17
CA SER A 810 -14.88 32.16 11.19
C SER A 810 -15.41 30.75 10.95
N LEU A 811 -15.80 30.02 12.01
CA LEU A 811 -16.41 28.69 11.87
C LEU A 811 -17.68 28.73 11.02
N ARG A 812 -18.56 29.71 11.24
CA ARG A 812 -19.77 29.91 10.44
C ARG A 812 -19.42 30.18 8.97
N ASN A 813 -18.45 31.05 8.72
CA ASN A 813 -18.05 31.45 7.36
C ASN A 813 -17.47 30.29 6.55
N ILE A 814 -16.67 29.44 7.21
CA ILE A 814 -16.13 28.21 6.61
C ILE A 814 -17.11 27.03 6.67
N LYS A 815 -18.34 27.25 7.14
CA LYS A 815 -19.39 26.23 7.30
C LYS A 815 -18.93 25.03 8.12
N PHE A 816 -18.21 25.32 9.20
CA PHE A 816 -17.61 24.37 10.15
C PHE A 816 -16.81 23.27 9.44
N ARG A 817 -16.19 23.58 8.30
CA ARG A 817 -15.36 22.64 7.57
C ARG A 817 -14.06 22.36 8.36
N PRO A 818 -13.75 21.09 8.65
CA PRO A 818 -12.55 20.73 9.38
C PRO A 818 -11.35 20.55 8.44
N ALA A 819 -10.15 20.65 9.01
CA ALA A 819 -8.92 20.06 8.48
C ALA A 819 -8.52 18.87 9.38
N SER A 820 -7.59 18.03 8.92
CA SER A 820 -7.02 16.98 9.76
C SER A 820 -6.11 17.58 10.83
N ILE A 821 -6.14 16.99 12.02
CA ILE A 821 -5.24 17.31 13.13
C ILE A 821 -3.81 16.81 12.89
N GLU A 822 -3.62 15.83 12.01
CA GLU A 822 -2.29 15.35 11.60
C GLU A 822 -1.58 16.33 10.66
N GLY A 823 -2.31 17.29 10.08
CA GLY A 823 -1.73 18.38 9.31
C GLY A 823 -1.28 19.57 10.17
N ILE A 824 -1.24 19.43 11.50
CA ILE A 824 -1.08 20.55 12.44
C ILE A 824 0.09 20.31 13.38
N VAL A 825 0.91 21.35 13.59
CA VAL A 825 1.76 21.44 14.78
C VAL A 825 1.21 22.56 15.66
N ALA A 826 0.95 22.25 16.93
CA ALA A 826 0.42 23.20 17.91
C ALA A 826 1.40 23.44 19.05
N ARG A 827 1.28 24.59 19.72
CA ARG A 827 1.95 24.83 21.01
C ARG A 827 1.31 23.95 22.08
N THR A 828 2.12 23.12 22.73
CA THR A 828 1.67 22.14 23.73
C THR A 828 0.93 22.83 24.89
N GLU A 829 1.52 23.88 25.45
CA GLU A 829 0.95 24.62 26.60
C GLU A 829 -0.45 25.17 26.28
N TRP A 830 -0.62 25.77 25.09
CA TRP A 830 -1.91 26.27 24.66
C TRP A 830 -2.92 25.13 24.52
N LEU A 831 -2.56 24.07 23.77
CA LEU A 831 -3.49 22.99 23.46
C LEU A 831 -3.93 22.23 24.72
N GLN A 832 -2.99 21.93 25.62
CA GLN A 832 -3.28 21.34 26.93
C GLN A 832 -4.13 22.29 27.80
N GLY A 833 -3.83 23.60 27.79
CA GLY A 833 -4.54 24.62 28.55
C GLY A 833 -6.00 24.80 28.16
N LEU A 834 -6.41 24.39 26.95
CA LEU A 834 -7.81 24.38 26.54
C LEU A 834 -8.66 23.28 27.21
N GLY A 835 -8.03 22.23 27.74
CA GLY A 835 -8.74 21.10 28.35
C GLY A 835 -9.67 20.34 27.39
N LEU A 836 -9.38 20.38 26.08
CA LEU A 836 -10.17 19.68 25.07
C LEU A 836 -9.95 18.18 25.14
N THR A 837 -11.01 17.41 24.93
CA THR A 837 -10.93 15.95 24.82
C THR A 837 -11.63 15.46 23.57
N GLN A 838 -11.03 14.46 22.96
CA GLN A 838 -11.61 13.69 21.87
C GLN A 838 -12.61 12.69 22.46
N PRO A 839 -13.89 12.69 22.08
CA PRO A 839 -14.88 11.78 22.67
C PRO A 839 -14.52 10.31 22.44
N VAL A 840 -14.32 9.55 23.52
CA VAL A 840 -13.87 8.16 23.47
C VAL A 840 -14.91 7.26 22.78
N GLY A 841 -14.46 6.41 21.86
CA GLY A 841 -15.31 5.52 21.06
C GLY A 841 -15.96 6.19 19.83
N ALA A 842 -15.77 7.49 19.63
CA ALA A 842 -16.37 8.23 18.53
C ALA A 842 -15.58 8.11 17.22
N THR A 843 -16.30 8.09 16.09
CA THR A 843 -15.74 8.25 14.74
C THR A 843 -15.85 9.71 14.30
N GLY A 844 -14.85 10.26 13.59
CA GLY A 844 -14.82 11.68 13.18
C GLY A 844 -14.48 12.64 14.33
N GLN A 845 -13.95 12.10 15.42
CA GLN A 845 -13.52 12.78 16.63
C GLN A 845 -12.45 13.87 16.35
N ASP A 846 -11.56 13.60 15.40
CA ASP A 846 -10.45 14.43 14.95
C ASP A 846 -10.97 15.72 14.31
N THR A 847 -11.98 15.58 13.45
CA THR A 847 -12.63 16.73 12.80
C THR A 847 -13.36 17.63 13.78
N PHE A 848 -13.91 17.06 14.86
CA PHE A 848 -14.53 17.83 15.93
C PHE A 848 -13.48 18.54 16.77
N PHE A 849 -12.39 17.86 17.13
CA PHE A 849 -11.27 18.45 17.86
C PHE A 849 -10.68 19.66 17.11
N PHE A 850 -10.48 19.54 15.80
CA PHE A 850 -10.04 20.67 14.97
C PHE A 850 -11.01 21.86 15.00
N GLN A 851 -12.33 21.62 14.96
CA GLN A 851 -13.32 22.71 15.03
C GLN A 851 -13.18 23.49 16.36
N GLN A 852 -12.90 22.79 17.45
CA GLN A 852 -12.65 23.42 18.75
C GLN A 852 -11.34 24.20 18.73
N MET A 853 -10.25 23.63 18.23
CA MET A 853 -8.97 24.35 18.07
C MET A 853 -9.12 25.64 17.25
N MET A 854 -9.81 25.58 16.11
CA MET A 854 -10.07 26.74 15.24
C MET A 854 -10.94 27.80 15.93
N PHE A 855 -11.82 27.40 16.85
CA PHE A 855 -12.64 28.35 17.61
C PHE A 855 -11.84 29.11 18.68
N TYR A 856 -10.93 28.43 19.38
CA TYR A 856 -10.15 29.01 20.48
C TYR A 856 -8.86 29.69 20.04
N ALA A 857 -8.38 29.44 18.82
CA ALA A 857 -7.18 30.08 18.30
C ALA A 857 -7.41 31.56 17.98
N ARG A 858 -6.44 32.39 18.36
CA ARG A 858 -6.37 33.80 18.02
C ARG A 858 -5.75 33.97 16.63
N ALA A 859 -4.69 33.22 16.35
CA ALA A 859 -4.04 33.18 15.04
C ALA A 859 -3.43 31.81 14.75
N TYR A 860 -3.33 31.48 13.46
CA TYR A 860 -2.57 30.31 13.02
C TYR A 860 -1.68 30.65 11.83
N VAL A 861 -0.63 29.85 11.65
CA VAL A 861 0.30 29.98 10.51
C VAL A 861 -0.16 29.09 9.36
N PRO A 862 -0.61 29.63 8.22
CA PRO A 862 -0.90 28.82 7.03
C PRO A 862 0.39 28.42 6.31
N VAL A 863 0.56 27.13 6.03
CA VAL A 863 1.67 26.59 5.25
C VAL A 863 1.14 25.84 4.03
N ASP A 864 1.34 26.41 2.84
CA ASP A 864 0.89 25.88 1.54
C ASP A 864 1.81 24.77 1.01
N ARG A 865 2.18 23.80 1.86
CA ARG A 865 3.03 22.65 1.52
C ARG A 865 2.40 21.36 2.05
N PRO A 866 2.40 20.26 1.27
CA PRO A 866 2.15 18.92 1.79
C PRO A 866 3.04 18.64 3.01
N VAL A 867 2.46 18.16 4.10
CA VAL A 867 3.22 17.79 5.31
C VAL A 867 3.05 16.33 5.71
N TYR A 868 1.97 15.71 5.26
CA TYR A 868 1.68 14.30 5.51
C TYR A 868 0.73 13.75 4.44
N THR A 869 0.67 12.42 4.35
CA THR A 869 -0.22 11.68 3.47
C THR A 869 -1.19 10.82 4.27
N TYR A 870 -2.48 10.97 3.97
CA TYR A 870 -3.57 10.17 4.51
C TYR A 870 -4.00 9.06 3.52
N TYR A 871 -3.94 7.80 3.95
CA TYR A 871 -4.37 6.65 3.16
C TYR A 871 -5.81 6.25 3.49
N GLY A 872 -6.78 6.93 2.88
CA GLY A 872 -8.20 6.75 3.18
C GLY A 872 -8.88 5.49 2.62
N ALA A 873 -8.12 4.54 2.05
CA ALA A 873 -8.64 3.31 1.44
C ALA A 873 -7.90 2.06 1.93
N VAL A 874 -7.75 1.94 3.25
CA VAL A 874 -7.26 0.72 3.91
C VAL A 874 -8.44 -0.24 4.15
N ASP A 875 -8.26 -1.53 3.87
CA ASP A 875 -9.34 -2.52 3.96
C ASP A 875 -9.92 -2.66 5.39
N THR A 876 -9.04 -2.60 6.39
CA THR A 876 -9.40 -2.65 7.82
C THR A 876 -10.08 -1.37 8.34
N SER A 877 -10.23 -0.34 7.50
CA SER A 877 -10.90 0.88 7.89
C SER A 877 -12.38 0.61 8.19
N ILE A 878 -12.81 0.98 9.40
CA ILE A 878 -14.18 0.89 9.93
C ILE A 878 -15.24 1.50 8.99
N VAL A 879 -14.84 2.30 8.00
CA VAL A 879 -15.70 3.08 7.10
C VAL A 879 -16.36 2.23 5.98
N ASN A 880 -15.93 0.98 5.78
CA ASN A 880 -16.36 0.15 4.65
C ASN A 880 -17.62 -0.70 4.90
N VAL A 881 -17.84 -1.17 6.14
CA VAL A 881 -19.05 -1.91 6.55
C VAL A 881 -19.97 -0.99 7.36
N VAL A 882 -21.09 -0.55 6.76
CA VAL A 882 -22.04 0.36 7.40
C VAL A 882 -23.14 -0.43 8.11
N SER A 883 -23.11 -0.39 9.44
CA SER A 883 -24.09 -1.05 10.33
C SER A 883 -24.70 -0.03 11.32
N PRO A 884 -25.70 -0.40 12.14
CA PRO A 884 -26.18 0.46 13.22
C PRO A 884 -25.04 0.87 14.17
N GLY A 885 -24.12 -0.04 14.46
CA GLY A 885 -22.92 0.23 15.27
C GLY A 885 -22.05 1.35 14.70
N TYR A 886 -21.95 1.49 13.38
CA TYR A 886 -21.25 2.61 12.73
C TYR A 886 -21.87 3.97 13.10
N PHE A 887 -23.20 4.09 13.05
CA PHE A 887 -23.89 5.32 13.44
C PHE A 887 -23.86 5.57 14.95
N ARG A 888 -23.83 4.51 15.78
CA ARG A 888 -23.69 4.66 17.24
C ARG A 888 -22.36 5.33 17.63
N LYS A 889 -21.28 5.10 16.88
CA LYS A 889 -20.03 5.85 17.07
C LYS A 889 -20.18 7.34 16.77
N TYR A 890 -20.97 7.70 15.75
CA TYR A 890 -21.29 9.11 15.48
C TYR A 890 -22.28 9.70 16.49
N LEU A 891 -23.17 8.90 17.09
CA LEU A 891 -24.05 9.36 18.16
C LEU A 891 -23.25 9.96 19.32
N ILE A 892 -22.14 9.31 19.72
CA ILE A 892 -21.21 9.81 20.74
C ILE A 892 -20.61 11.16 20.32
N LEU A 893 -20.13 11.26 19.07
CA LEU A 893 -19.56 12.49 18.52
C LEU A 893 -20.57 13.65 18.54
N GLU A 894 -21.76 13.39 18.02
CA GLU A 894 -22.77 14.42 17.79
C GLU A 894 -23.39 14.90 19.10
N ALA A 895 -23.47 14.04 20.12
CA ALA A 895 -23.82 14.46 21.49
C ALA A 895 -22.81 15.48 22.02
N ALA A 896 -21.51 15.17 21.93
CA ALA A 896 -20.44 16.05 22.39
C ALA A 896 -20.40 17.37 21.59
N ARG A 897 -20.49 17.29 20.25
CA ARG A 897 -20.50 18.47 19.38
C ARG A 897 -21.69 19.37 19.65
N ALA A 898 -22.90 18.82 19.76
CA ALA A 898 -24.10 19.61 20.03
C ALA A 898 -24.05 20.26 21.42
N SER A 899 -23.46 19.61 22.42
CA SER A 899 -23.24 20.19 23.74
C SER A 899 -22.29 21.38 23.66
N TRP A 900 -21.11 21.20 23.06
CA TRP A 900 -20.13 22.26 22.88
C TRP A 900 -20.68 23.45 22.08
N LEU A 901 -21.39 23.19 20.97
CA LEU A 901 -22.00 24.24 20.16
C LEU A 901 -23.03 25.09 20.94
N ARG A 902 -23.75 24.51 21.91
CA ARG A 902 -24.63 25.28 22.80
C ARG A 902 -23.82 26.15 23.75
N GLU A 903 -22.80 25.57 24.37
CA GLU A 903 -21.92 26.25 25.31
C GLU A 903 -21.26 27.48 24.67
N VAL A 904 -20.74 27.34 23.46
CA VAL A 904 -20.10 28.44 22.73
C VAL A 904 -21.07 29.28 21.90
N GLY A 905 -22.39 29.04 22.00
CA GLY A 905 -23.43 29.81 21.33
C GLY A 905 -23.36 29.79 19.79
N LEU A 906 -22.91 28.68 19.19
CA LEU A 906 -22.80 28.48 17.73
C LEU A 906 -23.77 27.41 17.20
N LEU A 907 -24.66 26.85 18.04
CA LEU A 907 -25.62 25.83 17.62
C LEU A 907 -26.48 26.28 16.43
N GLN A 908 -27.02 27.50 16.48
CA GLN A 908 -27.85 28.01 15.39
C GLN A 908 -27.05 28.20 14.09
N ASP A 909 -25.81 28.69 14.19
CA ASP A 909 -24.93 28.83 13.03
C ASP A 909 -24.61 27.48 12.38
N TYR A 910 -24.41 26.44 13.20
CA TYR A 910 -24.18 25.09 12.71
C TYR A 910 -25.42 24.52 12.00
N LEU A 911 -26.61 24.73 12.57
CA LEU A 911 -27.89 24.37 11.96
C LEU A 911 -28.10 25.06 10.61
N ASP A 912 -27.83 26.36 10.54
CA ASP A 912 -28.06 27.18 9.35
C ASP A 912 -27.09 26.87 8.20
N THR A 913 -25.87 26.40 8.51
CA THR A 913 -24.78 26.30 7.54
C THR A 913 -24.31 24.89 7.21
N ARG A 914 -24.38 23.93 8.16
CA ARG A 914 -23.76 22.60 8.00
C ARG A 914 -24.67 21.43 8.32
N PHE A 915 -25.42 21.44 9.43
CA PHE A 915 -26.03 20.22 9.98
C PHE A 915 -26.86 19.44 8.96
N GLU A 916 -27.89 20.05 8.39
CA GLU A 916 -28.77 19.35 7.44
C GLU A 916 -28.00 18.88 6.19
N HIS A 917 -27.08 19.70 5.69
CA HIS A 917 -26.25 19.33 4.55
C HIS A 917 -25.39 18.10 4.84
N PHE A 918 -24.74 18.07 6.02
CA PHE A 918 -23.92 16.94 6.45
C PHE A 918 -24.79 15.71 6.72
N PHE A 919 -25.93 15.88 7.39
CA PHE A 919 -26.87 14.78 7.66
C PHE A 919 -27.30 14.07 6.37
N VAL A 920 -27.62 14.83 5.33
CA VAL A 920 -28.01 14.26 4.04
C VAL A 920 -26.84 13.67 3.28
N THR A 921 -25.74 14.43 3.12
CA THR A 921 -24.64 14.04 2.24
C THR A 921 -23.74 12.97 2.83
N TRP A 922 -23.70 12.85 4.16
CA TRP A 922 -22.91 11.87 4.89
C TRP A 922 -23.78 10.75 5.45
N TYR A 923 -24.67 11.06 6.40
CA TYR A 923 -25.42 10.04 7.12
C TYR A 923 -26.44 9.31 6.25
N LEU A 924 -27.32 10.02 5.54
CA LEU A 924 -28.33 9.38 4.70
C LEU A 924 -27.72 8.66 3.48
N TRP A 925 -26.60 9.17 2.96
CA TRP A 925 -25.86 8.47 1.91
C TRP A 925 -25.30 7.13 2.42
N LYS A 926 -24.63 7.11 3.60
CA LYS A 926 -24.15 5.86 4.23
C LYS A 926 -25.31 4.93 4.59
N PHE A 927 -26.41 5.47 5.11
CA PHE A 927 -27.62 4.71 5.45
C PHE A 927 -28.19 3.95 4.25
N SER A 928 -28.07 4.51 3.03
CA SER A 928 -28.53 3.83 1.82
C SER A 928 -27.82 2.49 1.56
N ARG A 929 -26.61 2.31 2.11
CA ARG A 929 -25.75 1.12 1.98
C ARG A 929 -25.93 0.10 3.12
N VAL A 930 -26.70 0.42 4.15
CA VAL A 930 -26.98 -0.50 5.27
C VAL A 930 -27.80 -1.69 4.77
N PRO A 931 -27.49 -2.94 5.18
CA PRO A 931 -28.32 -4.11 4.85
C PRO A 931 -29.78 -3.92 5.25
N ALA A 932 -30.72 -4.47 4.47
CA ALA A 932 -32.15 -4.23 4.70
C ALA A 932 -32.63 -4.64 6.10
N ALA A 933 -32.04 -5.69 6.69
CA ALA A 933 -32.36 -6.18 8.02
C ALA A 933 -32.01 -5.16 9.13
N ASP A 934 -30.94 -4.39 8.95
CA ASP A 934 -30.41 -3.49 9.98
C ASP A 934 -30.90 -2.04 9.82
N LYS A 935 -31.60 -1.73 8.72
CA LYS A 935 -32.11 -0.38 8.44
C LYS A 935 -33.03 0.20 9.52
N PRO A 936 -33.94 -0.56 10.16
CA PRO A 936 -34.78 -0.02 11.23
C PRO A 936 -33.95 0.54 12.40
N GLU A 937 -33.01 -0.25 12.93
CA GLU A 937 -32.14 0.17 14.03
C GLU A 937 -31.24 1.35 13.61
N ALA A 938 -30.63 1.29 12.42
CA ALA A 938 -29.82 2.40 11.94
C ALA A 938 -30.63 3.70 11.77
N ALA A 939 -31.91 3.62 11.39
CA ALA A 939 -32.78 4.78 11.27
C ALA A 939 -33.12 5.39 12.64
N GLU A 940 -33.30 4.57 13.68
CA GLU A 940 -33.50 5.02 15.05
C GLU A 940 -32.29 5.81 15.56
N VAL A 941 -31.08 5.26 15.39
CA VAL A 941 -29.83 5.94 15.80
C VAL A 941 -29.65 7.28 15.08
N LEU A 942 -30.02 7.37 13.79
CA LEU A 942 -29.98 8.62 13.03
C LEU A 942 -31.02 9.65 13.50
N ALA A 943 -32.20 9.19 13.93
CA ALA A 943 -33.20 10.07 14.53
C ALA A 943 -32.73 10.61 15.89
N GLU A 944 -32.06 9.78 16.70
CA GLU A 944 -31.42 10.19 17.94
C GLU A 944 -30.31 11.24 17.70
N ILE A 945 -29.46 11.03 16.69
CA ILE A 945 -28.46 12.03 16.27
C ILE A 945 -29.14 13.36 15.94
N ALA A 946 -30.25 13.35 15.19
CA ALA A 946 -30.95 14.58 14.85
C ALA A 946 -31.57 15.28 16.06
N ALA A 947 -32.05 14.51 17.06
CA ALA A 947 -32.63 15.05 18.29
C ALA A 947 -31.63 15.85 19.14
N PHE A 948 -30.31 15.63 18.98
CA PHE A 948 -29.31 16.51 19.61
C PHE A 948 -29.30 17.93 19.07
N TYR A 949 -29.84 18.16 17.87
CA TYR A 949 -29.77 19.45 17.17
C TYR A 949 -31.13 20.14 17.06
N VAL A 950 -32.22 19.37 16.95
CA VAL A 950 -33.57 19.89 16.77
C VAL A 950 -34.53 19.25 17.76
N GLU A 951 -35.47 20.04 18.29
CA GLU A 951 -36.38 19.62 19.37
C GLU A 951 -37.24 18.40 19.01
N ASP A 952 -37.78 18.37 17.80
CA ASP A 952 -38.48 17.20 17.26
C ASP A 952 -38.10 16.98 15.79
N PRO A 953 -37.24 16.00 15.48
CA PRO A 953 -36.84 15.70 14.10
C PRO A 953 -38.00 15.38 13.16
N LYS A 954 -39.11 14.82 13.66
CA LYS A 954 -40.29 14.49 12.85
C LYS A 954 -41.13 15.71 12.50
N HIS A 955 -41.03 16.79 13.27
CA HIS A 955 -41.75 18.05 13.02
C HIS A 955 -40.83 19.24 12.66
N HIS A 956 -39.51 19.06 12.69
CA HIS A 956 -38.53 20.05 12.27
C HIS A 956 -38.70 20.43 10.79
N THR A 957 -38.49 21.70 10.44
CA THR A 957 -38.68 22.19 9.06
C THR A 957 -37.45 21.89 8.19
N TRP A 958 -37.29 20.62 7.78
CA TRP A 958 -36.23 20.20 6.85
C TRP A 958 -36.38 20.86 5.47
N GLN A 959 -35.26 21.17 4.83
CA GLN A 959 -35.22 21.87 3.53
C GLN A 959 -34.92 20.95 2.35
N THR A 960 -34.28 19.81 2.59
CA THR A 960 -33.81 18.85 1.60
C THR A 960 -34.84 17.73 1.38
N PRO A 961 -35.09 17.31 0.12
CA PRO A 961 -36.02 16.23 -0.18
C PRO A 961 -35.69 14.90 0.52
N GLU A 962 -34.41 14.61 0.71
CA GLU A 962 -33.90 13.39 1.33
C GLU A 962 -34.24 13.35 2.83
N ALA A 963 -33.98 14.43 3.58
CA ALA A 963 -34.34 14.51 5.00
C ALA A 963 -35.86 14.50 5.21
N LEU A 964 -36.61 15.25 4.39
CA LEU A 964 -38.08 15.22 4.41
C LEU A 964 -38.63 13.80 4.23
N ARG A 965 -38.06 13.03 3.30
CA ARG A 965 -38.46 11.63 3.06
C ARG A 965 -38.10 10.73 4.23
N PHE A 966 -36.89 10.88 4.78
CA PHE A 966 -36.41 10.06 5.90
C PHE A 966 -37.30 10.23 7.15
N PHE A 967 -37.68 11.47 7.48
CA PHE A 967 -38.52 11.77 8.65
C PHE A 967 -40.05 11.68 8.38
N GLY A 968 -40.47 11.18 7.22
CA GLY A 968 -41.90 11.01 6.90
C GLY A 968 -42.68 12.32 6.70
N GLN A 969 -41.99 13.44 6.46
CA GLN A 969 -42.61 14.73 6.22
C GLN A 969 -42.94 14.90 4.72
N HIS A 970 -44.18 14.58 4.35
CA HIS A 970 -44.67 14.80 2.99
C HIS A 970 -45.06 16.27 2.77
N ARG A 971 -44.08 17.15 2.54
CA ARG A 971 -44.32 18.50 2.00
C ARG A 971 -43.84 18.58 0.55
N LEU A 972 -44.76 18.85 -0.38
CA LEU A 972 -44.40 19.20 -1.76
C LEU A 972 -43.55 20.48 -1.74
N PRO A 973 -42.34 20.50 -2.34
CA PRO A 973 -41.47 21.67 -2.25
C PRO A 973 -42.11 22.86 -2.98
N SER A 974 -41.88 24.08 -2.48
CA SER A 974 -42.41 25.28 -3.15
C SER A 974 -41.86 25.41 -4.58
N ARG A 975 -42.68 25.95 -5.50
CA ARG A 975 -42.34 26.16 -6.92
C ARG A 975 -40.98 26.84 -7.16
N LYS A 976 -40.49 27.65 -6.20
CA LYS A 976 -39.18 28.34 -6.23
C LYS A 976 -38.02 27.38 -5.95
N LYS A 977 -38.17 26.40 -5.04
CA LYS A 977 -37.15 25.40 -4.66
C LYS A 977 -37.06 24.20 -5.63
N LEU A 978 -38.08 23.97 -6.46
CA LEU A 978 -38.05 22.95 -7.52
C LEU A 978 -37.24 23.35 -8.76
N ARG A 979 -36.94 24.64 -8.94
CA ARG A 979 -36.27 25.19 -10.13
C ARG A 979 -34.81 24.70 -10.30
N PRO A 980 -33.98 24.63 -9.24
CA PRO A 980 -32.63 24.07 -9.30
C PRO A 980 -32.63 22.54 -9.46
N LEU A 981 -33.58 21.85 -8.81
CA LEU A 981 -33.73 20.39 -8.90
C LEU A 981 -34.16 19.97 -10.32
N ALA A 982 -35.14 20.67 -10.90
CA ALA A 982 -35.53 20.52 -12.29
C ALA A 982 -34.37 20.86 -13.24
N GLY A 983 -33.52 21.83 -12.90
CA GLY A 983 -32.31 22.15 -13.65
C GLY A 983 -31.20 21.09 -13.57
N ARG A 984 -31.06 20.42 -12.42
CA ARG A 984 -30.06 19.36 -12.17
C ARG A 984 -30.51 18.03 -12.77
N VAL A 985 -31.79 17.68 -12.64
CA VAL A 985 -32.44 16.57 -13.35
C VAL A 985 -32.42 16.83 -14.85
N LYS A 986 -32.74 18.04 -15.32
CA LYS A 986 -32.59 18.43 -16.74
C LYS A 986 -31.14 18.27 -17.21
N ARG A 987 -30.13 18.62 -16.40
CA ARG A 987 -28.71 18.44 -16.74
C ARG A 987 -28.29 16.98 -16.76
N GLN A 988 -28.71 16.16 -15.80
CA GLN A 988 -28.42 14.72 -15.78
C GLN A 988 -29.12 13.99 -16.93
N VAL A 989 -30.37 14.33 -17.22
CA VAL A 989 -31.12 13.80 -18.36
C VAL A 989 -30.50 14.27 -19.68
N LEU A 990 -30.06 15.54 -19.79
CA LEU A 990 -29.34 16.04 -20.96
C LEU A 990 -27.94 15.43 -21.12
N ASN A 991 -27.23 15.12 -20.03
CA ASN A 991 -25.93 14.46 -20.07
C ASN A 991 -26.07 12.99 -20.45
N ALA A 992 -27.02 12.27 -19.85
CA ALA A 992 -27.32 10.88 -20.21
C ALA A 992 -27.90 10.77 -21.63
N ALA A 993 -28.74 11.71 -22.05
CA ALA A 993 -29.21 11.83 -23.43
C ALA A 993 -28.08 12.25 -24.38
N GLY A 994 -27.14 13.08 -23.94
CA GLY A 994 -25.96 13.50 -24.69
C GLY A 994 -24.97 12.37 -24.92
N GLU A 995 -24.74 11.52 -23.92
CA GLU A 995 -23.95 10.29 -24.03
C GLU A 995 -24.64 9.26 -24.93
N ARG A 996 -25.95 9.03 -24.74
CA ARG A 996 -26.73 8.14 -25.60
C ARG A 996 -26.81 8.64 -27.04
N LEU A 997 -26.91 9.96 -27.25
CA LEU A 997 -26.83 10.60 -28.58
C LEU A 997 -25.41 10.49 -29.16
N GLY A 998 -24.38 10.60 -28.31
CA GLY A 998 -22.98 10.38 -28.68
C GLY A 998 -22.69 8.94 -29.07
N GLN A 999 -23.32 7.96 -28.42
CA GLN A 999 -23.27 6.54 -28.76
C GLN A 999 -24.09 6.25 -30.03
N PHE A 1000 -25.29 6.83 -30.14
CA PHE A 1000 -26.15 6.71 -31.33
C PHE A 1000 -25.47 7.28 -32.58
N LYS A 1001 -24.84 8.46 -32.50
CA LYS A 1001 -24.06 9.08 -33.59
C LYS A 1001 -22.88 8.22 -34.08
N ARG A 1002 -22.39 7.27 -33.28
CA ARG A 1002 -21.31 6.33 -33.66
C ARG A 1002 -21.86 5.10 -34.42
N THR A 1003 -23.14 4.79 -34.27
CA THR A 1003 -23.79 3.70 -35.02
C THR A 1003 -23.93 4.05 -36.51
N ARG A 1004 -24.10 3.03 -37.37
CA ARG A 1004 -24.28 3.22 -38.82
C ARG A 1004 -25.55 4.02 -39.13
N VAL A 1005 -26.62 3.80 -38.36
CA VAL A 1005 -27.91 4.51 -38.47
C VAL A 1005 -27.78 5.97 -38.03
N GLY A 1006 -27.13 6.25 -36.89
CA GLY A 1006 -26.93 7.61 -36.42
C GLY A 1006 -25.98 8.45 -37.29
N ARG A 1007 -25.01 7.82 -37.96
CA ARG A 1007 -24.17 8.47 -38.98
C ARG A 1007 -24.97 8.85 -40.23
N SER A 1008 -25.84 7.97 -40.72
CA SER A 1008 -26.74 8.26 -41.85
C SER A 1008 -27.75 9.37 -41.51
N ALA A 1009 -28.37 9.31 -40.32
CA ALA A 1009 -29.28 10.36 -39.86
C ALA A 1009 -28.59 11.73 -39.68
N GLY A 1010 -27.37 11.74 -39.14
CA GLY A 1010 -26.55 12.95 -39.02
C GLY A 1010 -26.04 13.50 -40.37
N ALA A 1011 -25.93 12.66 -41.39
CA ALA A 1011 -25.62 13.08 -42.76
C ALA A 1011 -26.83 13.69 -43.46
N VAL A 1012 -28.04 13.14 -43.25
CA VAL A 1012 -29.31 13.73 -43.72
C VAL A 1012 -29.54 15.09 -43.05
N TYR A 1013 -29.43 15.20 -41.72
CA TYR A 1013 -29.56 16.47 -40.99
C TYR A 1013 -28.59 17.56 -41.52
N ARG A 1014 -27.34 17.19 -41.83
CA ARG A 1014 -26.35 18.11 -42.41
C ARG A 1014 -26.63 18.47 -43.88
N ARG A 1015 -27.28 17.59 -44.65
CA ARG A 1015 -27.68 17.83 -46.05
C ARG A 1015 -29.00 18.58 -46.19
N THR A 1016 -29.93 18.48 -45.24
CA THR A 1016 -31.30 19.03 -45.36
C THR A 1016 -31.64 20.15 -44.35
N LEU A 1017 -30.96 20.25 -43.20
CA LEU A 1017 -31.39 21.11 -42.08
C LEU A 1017 -30.29 22.02 -41.50
N LYS A 1018 -29.20 22.29 -42.22
CA LYS A 1018 -28.26 23.36 -41.84
C LYS A 1018 -28.96 24.71 -42.10
N PRO A 1019 -29.20 25.57 -41.10
CA PRO A 1019 -30.16 26.66 -41.28
C PRO A 1019 -29.62 27.75 -42.23
N LYS A 1020 -30.44 28.15 -43.22
CA LYS A 1020 -30.65 29.56 -43.53
C LYS A 1020 -32.01 29.94 -42.93
N SER A 1021 -31.97 30.72 -41.84
CA SER A 1021 -33.06 31.45 -41.16
C SER A 1021 -34.36 30.73 -40.73
N ASN A 1022 -34.68 30.90 -39.44
CA ASN A 1022 -36.01 31.12 -38.84
C ASN A 1022 -37.19 30.15 -38.98
N ASP A 1023 -36.97 28.83 -39.06
CA ASP A 1023 -38.04 27.92 -38.58
C ASP A 1023 -37.55 26.61 -37.94
N GLN A 1024 -36.94 26.75 -36.75
CA GLN A 1024 -36.45 25.62 -35.95
C GLN A 1024 -37.60 24.77 -35.35
N VAL A 1025 -38.81 25.30 -35.26
CA VAL A 1025 -39.95 24.63 -34.59
C VAL A 1025 -40.56 23.56 -35.48
N THR A 1026 -40.67 23.81 -36.78
CA THR A 1026 -41.20 22.86 -37.76
C THR A 1026 -40.24 21.67 -37.96
N ALA A 1027 -38.93 21.92 -38.05
CA ALA A 1027 -37.91 20.88 -38.17
C ALA A 1027 -37.79 19.97 -36.92
N LEU A 1028 -37.99 20.52 -35.72
CA LEU A 1028 -38.01 19.74 -34.47
C LEU A 1028 -39.25 18.84 -34.36
N ARG A 1029 -40.40 19.28 -34.89
CA ARG A 1029 -41.63 18.47 -34.92
C ARG A 1029 -41.51 17.25 -35.82
N GLU A 1030 -40.87 17.39 -36.98
CA GLU A 1030 -40.66 16.27 -37.92
C GLU A 1030 -39.65 15.25 -37.37
N VAL A 1031 -38.56 15.70 -36.73
CA VAL A 1031 -37.59 14.82 -36.06
C VAL A 1031 -38.22 14.09 -34.87
N SER A 1032 -39.06 14.76 -34.09
CA SER A 1032 -39.79 14.13 -32.98
C SER A 1032 -40.81 13.10 -33.46
N ALA A 1033 -41.53 13.38 -34.55
CA ALA A 1033 -42.50 12.46 -35.14
C ALA A 1033 -41.84 11.17 -35.67
N GLU A 1034 -40.63 11.28 -36.22
CA GLU A 1034 -39.86 10.12 -36.72
C GLU A 1034 -39.23 9.32 -35.56
N ILE A 1035 -38.77 9.98 -34.49
CA ILE A 1035 -38.35 9.32 -33.24
C ILE A 1035 -39.52 8.55 -32.61
N ASP A 1036 -40.72 9.14 -32.57
CA ASP A 1036 -41.94 8.50 -32.07
C ASP A 1036 -42.38 7.32 -32.96
N ARG A 1037 -42.14 7.40 -34.27
CA ARG A 1037 -42.41 6.29 -35.21
C ARG A 1037 -41.45 5.12 -34.99
N ILE A 1038 -40.19 5.40 -34.66
CA ILE A 1038 -39.15 4.42 -34.35
C ILE A 1038 -39.38 3.81 -32.94
N HIS A 1039 -39.75 4.61 -31.95
CA HIS A 1039 -40.05 4.15 -30.58
C HIS A 1039 -41.30 3.25 -30.52
N ARG A 1040 -42.36 3.59 -31.28
CA ARG A 1040 -43.58 2.76 -31.36
C ARG A 1040 -43.35 1.36 -31.96
N ARG A 1041 -42.27 1.16 -32.70
CA ARG A 1041 -41.89 -0.16 -33.26
C ARG A 1041 -40.97 -0.99 -32.37
N ALA A 1042 -40.35 -0.41 -31.34
CA ALA A 1042 -39.19 -1.02 -30.69
C ALA A 1042 -39.34 -1.33 -29.19
N SER A 1043 -40.42 -0.95 -28.51
CA SER A 1043 -40.45 -1.11 -27.05
C SER A 1043 -41.85 -1.12 -26.45
N GLY A 1044 -42.43 -2.31 -26.37
CA GLY A 1044 -43.12 -2.67 -25.13
C GLY A 1044 -42.09 -2.63 -24.00
N HIS A 1045 -42.36 -1.81 -22.99
CA HIS A 1045 -41.60 -1.58 -21.75
C HIS A 1045 -40.29 -0.80 -21.85
N TRP A 1046 -40.34 0.51 -21.57
CA TRP A 1046 -39.43 1.21 -20.65
C TRP A 1046 -40.19 2.37 -20.00
N GLY A 1047 -40.31 2.32 -18.67
CA GLY A 1047 -41.20 3.14 -17.86
C GLY A 1047 -40.87 4.63 -17.84
N ILE A 1048 -41.74 5.41 -18.48
CA ILE A 1048 -42.30 6.66 -17.95
C ILE A 1048 -43.80 6.50 -18.17
N THR A 1049 -44.62 6.60 -17.13
CA THR A 1049 -46.07 6.46 -17.30
C THR A 1049 -46.61 7.69 -18.05
N ALA A 1050 -47.66 7.51 -18.86
CA ALA A 1050 -48.34 8.63 -19.52
C ALA A 1050 -48.80 9.72 -18.53
N ALA A 1051 -49.02 9.36 -17.27
CA ALA A 1051 -49.33 10.27 -16.17
C ALA A 1051 -48.15 11.21 -15.80
N GLU A 1052 -46.91 10.71 -15.83
CA GLU A 1052 -45.70 11.51 -15.55
C GLU A 1052 -45.34 12.44 -16.70
N ALA A 1053 -45.59 12.02 -17.94
CA ALA A 1053 -45.47 12.87 -19.12
C ALA A 1053 -46.58 13.94 -19.17
N ALA A 1054 -47.83 13.59 -18.82
CA ALA A 1054 -48.94 14.53 -18.72
C ALA A 1054 -48.71 15.58 -17.62
N TYR A 1055 -48.13 15.21 -16.48
CA TYR A 1055 -47.77 16.15 -15.42
C TYR A 1055 -46.66 17.13 -15.85
N ALA A 1056 -45.66 16.65 -16.60
CA ALA A 1056 -44.61 17.49 -17.15
C ALA A 1056 -45.11 18.48 -18.22
N LEU A 1057 -46.07 18.06 -19.06
CA LEU A 1057 -46.72 18.91 -20.07
C LEU A 1057 -47.69 19.92 -19.45
N ALA A 1058 -48.45 19.54 -18.42
CA ALA A 1058 -49.36 20.43 -17.69
C ALA A 1058 -48.62 21.59 -16.97
N ILE A 1059 -47.35 21.41 -16.62
CA ILE A 1059 -46.50 22.46 -16.05
C ILE A 1059 -45.98 23.44 -17.12
N GLN A 1060 -45.99 23.05 -18.40
CA GLN A 1060 -45.53 23.87 -19.51
C GLN A 1060 -46.62 24.81 -20.07
N ASP A 1061 -47.91 24.47 -19.90
CA ASP A 1061 -49.04 25.27 -20.43
C ASP A 1061 -49.57 26.36 -19.50
N ARG A 1062 -49.22 26.38 -18.20
CA ARG A 1062 -49.62 27.46 -17.26
C ARG A 1062 -48.71 28.70 -17.26
N ARG A 1063 -48.04 28.99 -18.39
CA ARG A 1063 -47.29 30.25 -18.61
C ARG A 1063 -47.71 31.01 -19.87
N LYS A 1064 -48.97 30.83 -20.27
CA LYS A 1064 -49.73 31.78 -21.08
C LYS A 1064 -51.17 31.76 -20.60
N ASN A 1065 -51.47 32.61 -19.63
CA ASN A 1065 -52.75 33.29 -19.38
C ASN A 1065 -52.63 33.94 -18.00
N ASP A 1066 -52.26 35.22 -18.00
CA ASP A 1066 -52.84 36.18 -17.06
C ASP A 1066 -54.30 36.43 -17.51
N ASP A 1067 -55.16 36.73 -16.53
CA ASP A 1067 -56.63 36.95 -16.54
C ASP A 1067 -57.51 35.74 -16.19
N GLY A 1068 -58.04 35.76 -14.95
CA GLY A 1068 -59.10 34.89 -14.42
C GLY A 1068 -58.73 34.17 -13.13
#